data_AF-A0A938KBM6-F1
#
_entry.id   AF-A0A938KBM6-F1
#
_cell.length_a   1.000
_cell.length_b   1.000
_cell.length_c   1.000
_cell.angle_alpha   90.00
_cell.angle_beta   90.00
_cell.angle_gamma   90.00
#
_symmetry.space_group_name_H-M   'P 1'
#
loop_
_entity.id
_entity.type
_entity.pdbx_description
1 polymer ?
#
loop_
_entity_poly.entity_id
_entity_poly.type
_entity_poly.pdbx_seq_one_letter_code
_entity_poly.pdbx_strand_id
1 'polypeptide(L)'
;MNWTLLQNSLLVSALTTLLALALGAVSALWIATLDRRWRMGFLGVSAIALALPPFLVTSCWLHLLGHTGILKAWLPMSIYSRWGTIWLLTLMTWPVALFLVLGAWQRIERSYLESEPGLQGWRMIRHLLLPMARPALGLAGVLIFVLALTNFAVPAILQTKVFPAELWVSFNTALDYREALRLCWPLVLAPLVLVLWLSRRSVAWPALDGGVSSDLLRKQLGGAWLWGTGFVSVFLVLVAVGFPAGHLVGAKGTWTQLPAALAAGKAALWNSFWLAAVASALAVAAGLIGWRWRFGALFWIPFFVPGVLLGIALLFVFNRTLPLSILVQSAGLVVVAFALRYLAVGWSAAAHAMRSVDPDLTDAAKLSGAGPAQILRHVQWPQIAPQIAAAGYVTYLLCLWDVETLILIVPPGGETLALRVFNLLHYGWNDQVNALCLLLLILAIAPLALWFVGRGVILTTTGTRWSVSFLALVLCCWLAGCSRGASNVTPVPSQFFSAVQVIGSRGTAPGQFNKPRSVAVDTEDNLYVVDMTGRVQKFSREGEFLLSWQMPQTDLGKPKGMCRDQAGQIVVIEPHYSRVNHFSPEGKLICQWGDTGTNADQLMFPRSAVVNSRGEIYVSEYGKVERVQKFGEQGRGWLQSIGEAGAEEGRFNRAEGLGLDRSDRLYVADSCNHRVQVFSPDGRFLRTYGRAGDGPGELSYPYDVQVDADGRQYVCEFGNSRVQIFDDQGRSLERLGRAGSAPGQFANPWGLALDSAGNLYVADSRNHRVQKFVRRKS
;
A
#
# COMPACT_ATOMS: atom_id res chain seq x y z
N MET A 1 -25.32 4.45 10.76
CA MET A 1 -24.77 3.27 10.08
C MET A 1 -25.04 3.39 8.58
N ASN A 2 -24.02 3.30 7.75
CA ASN A 2 -24.20 3.40 6.30
C ASN A 2 -24.66 2.04 5.73
N TRP A 3 -25.97 1.82 5.66
CA TRP A 3 -26.56 0.56 5.16
C TRP A 3 -26.11 0.23 3.74
N THR A 4 -25.89 1.23 2.89
CA THR A 4 -25.41 1.02 1.52
C THR A 4 -23.98 0.47 1.49
N LEU A 5 -23.13 0.90 2.42
CA LEU A 5 -21.76 0.42 2.56
C LEU A 5 -21.73 -1.05 3.00
N LEU A 6 -22.60 -1.43 3.95
CA LEU A 6 -22.78 -2.81 4.38
C LEU A 6 -23.26 -3.69 3.24
N GLN A 7 -24.30 -3.26 2.52
CA GLN A 7 -24.82 -3.98 1.38
C GLN A 7 -23.75 -4.18 0.30
N ASN A 8 -22.97 -3.14 -0.02
CA ASN A 8 -21.89 -3.25 -0.99
C ASN A 8 -20.81 -4.24 -0.54
N SER A 9 -20.35 -4.16 0.70
CA SER A 9 -19.36 -5.09 1.25
C SER A 9 -19.87 -6.53 1.23
N LEU A 10 -21.09 -6.78 1.71
CA LEU A 10 -21.67 -8.13 1.72
C LEU A 10 -21.89 -8.69 0.32
N LEU A 11 -22.35 -7.86 -0.63
CA LEU A 11 -22.56 -8.27 -2.01
C LEU A 11 -21.23 -8.61 -2.70
N VAL A 12 -20.21 -7.75 -2.55
CA VAL A 12 -18.88 -8.00 -3.11
C VAL A 12 -18.30 -9.30 -2.56
N SER A 13 -18.34 -9.48 -1.24
CA SER A 13 -17.83 -10.70 -0.60
C SER A 13 -18.60 -11.95 -1.01
N ALA A 14 -19.94 -11.91 -0.97
CA ALA A 14 -20.77 -13.07 -1.29
C ALA A 14 -20.62 -13.51 -2.75
N LEU A 15 -20.65 -12.57 -3.70
CA LEU A 15 -20.49 -12.91 -5.13
C LEU A 15 -19.08 -13.38 -5.46
N THR A 16 -18.06 -12.77 -4.84
CA THR A 16 -16.67 -13.25 -4.95
C THR A 16 -16.57 -14.69 -4.45
N THR A 17 -17.15 -14.99 -3.29
CA THR A 17 -17.18 -16.34 -2.72
C THR A 17 -17.85 -17.33 -3.66
N LEU A 18 -19.04 -17.02 -4.19
CA LEU A 18 -19.76 -17.92 -5.08
C LEU A 18 -18.97 -18.23 -6.35
N LEU A 19 -18.40 -17.20 -6.99
CA LEU A 19 -17.62 -17.37 -8.22
C LEU A 19 -16.31 -18.11 -7.97
N ALA A 20 -15.57 -17.76 -6.93
CA ALA A 20 -14.31 -18.41 -6.58
C ALA A 20 -14.50 -19.88 -6.18
N LEU A 21 -15.60 -20.20 -5.45
CA LEU A 21 -15.98 -21.58 -5.15
C LEU A 21 -16.29 -22.37 -6.41
N ALA A 22 -17.10 -21.81 -7.32
CA ALA A 22 -17.47 -22.48 -8.56
C ALA A 22 -16.25 -22.75 -9.44
N LEU A 23 -15.42 -21.73 -9.67
CA LEU A 23 -14.22 -21.81 -10.50
C LEU A 23 -13.14 -22.72 -9.89
N GLY A 24 -12.96 -22.67 -8.57
CA GLY A 24 -12.05 -23.55 -7.85
C GLY A 24 -12.49 -25.01 -7.86
N ALA A 25 -13.79 -25.28 -7.68
CA ALA A 25 -14.33 -26.64 -7.74
C ALA A 25 -14.26 -27.23 -9.16
N VAL A 26 -14.56 -26.42 -10.19
CA VAL A 26 -14.39 -26.81 -11.60
C VAL A 26 -12.93 -27.13 -11.91
N SER A 27 -12.01 -26.28 -11.45
CA SER A 27 -10.57 -26.51 -11.61
C SER A 27 -10.11 -27.77 -10.87
N ALA A 28 -10.62 -28.02 -9.66
CA ALA A 28 -10.29 -29.22 -8.91
C ALA A 28 -10.75 -30.47 -9.66
N LEU A 29 -11.91 -30.40 -10.32
CA LEU A 29 -12.51 -31.53 -11.00
C LEU A 29 -11.65 -31.95 -12.18
N TRP A 30 -11.17 -30.96 -12.94
CA TRP A 30 -10.27 -31.19 -14.04
C TRP A 30 -8.91 -31.72 -13.57
N ILE A 31 -8.28 -31.06 -12.58
CA ILE A 31 -6.96 -31.46 -12.06
C ILE A 31 -6.96 -32.89 -11.52
N ALA A 32 -8.06 -33.32 -10.89
CA ALA A 32 -8.20 -34.69 -10.38
C ALA A 32 -8.14 -35.76 -11.49
N THR A 33 -8.45 -35.41 -12.74
CA THR A 33 -8.35 -36.30 -13.91
C THR A 33 -6.95 -36.30 -14.57
N LEU A 34 -6.07 -35.37 -14.19
CA LEU A 34 -4.73 -35.25 -14.78
C LEU A 34 -3.74 -36.22 -14.13
N ASP A 35 -2.77 -36.66 -14.93
CA ASP A 35 -1.66 -37.47 -14.44
C ASP A 35 -0.71 -36.63 -13.58
N ARG A 36 0.10 -37.29 -12.75
CA ARG A 36 0.92 -36.65 -11.70
C ARG A 36 1.75 -35.46 -12.22
N ARG A 37 2.40 -35.59 -13.39
CA ARG A 37 3.24 -34.52 -13.96
C ARG A 37 2.44 -33.25 -14.24
N TRP A 38 1.34 -33.36 -14.98
CA TRP A 38 0.49 -32.23 -15.35
C TRP A 38 -0.26 -31.65 -14.16
N ARG A 39 -0.73 -32.53 -13.26
CA ARG A 39 -1.34 -32.17 -11.98
C ARG A 39 -0.41 -31.27 -11.16
N MET A 40 0.83 -31.69 -10.96
CA MET A 40 1.82 -30.90 -10.20
C MET A 40 2.13 -29.56 -10.88
N GLY A 41 2.26 -29.54 -12.21
CA GLY A 41 2.46 -28.30 -12.96
C GLY A 41 1.33 -27.29 -12.75
N PHE A 42 0.08 -27.73 -12.89
CA PHE A 42 -1.08 -26.85 -12.74
C PHE A 42 -1.29 -26.41 -11.29
N LEU A 43 -1.04 -27.29 -10.31
CA LEU A 43 -1.05 -26.90 -8.90
C LEU A 43 0.00 -25.84 -8.59
N GLY A 44 1.20 -25.95 -9.19
CA GLY A 44 2.23 -24.93 -9.12
C GLY A 44 1.75 -23.58 -9.66
N VAL A 45 1.15 -23.55 -10.84
CA VAL A 45 0.61 -22.30 -11.43
C VAL A 45 -0.56 -21.73 -10.62
N SER A 46 -1.41 -22.59 -10.06
CA SER A 46 -2.52 -22.17 -9.18
C SER A 46 -2.00 -21.59 -7.86
N ALA A 47 -0.90 -22.13 -7.34
CA ALA A 47 -0.23 -21.55 -6.17
C ALA A 47 0.40 -20.19 -6.50
N ILE A 48 0.95 -20.03 -7.71
CA ILE A 48 1.43 -18.73 -8.19
C ILE A 48 0.27 -17.73 -8.24
N ALA A 49 -0.92 -18.11 -8.69
CA ALA A 49 -2.09 -17.21 -8.71
C ALA A 49 -2.43 -16.62 -7.33
N LEU A 50 -2.31 -17.43 -6.26
CA LEU A 50 -2.49 -16.97 -4.88
C LEU A 50 -1.32 -16.10 -4.38
N ALA A 51 -0.11 -16.34 -4.90
CA ALA A 51 1.11 -15.64 -4.53
C ALA A 51 1.34 -14.33 -5.30
N LEU A 52 0.62 -14.10 -6.40
CA LEU A 52 0.78 -12.89 -7.21
C LEU A 52 0.39 -11.63 -6.39
N PRO A 53 1.18 -10.55 -6.49
CA PRO A 53 0.82 -9.28 -5.87
C PRO A 53 -0.56 -8.80 -6.36
N PRO A 54 -1.48 -8.41 -5.45
CA PRO A 54 -2.79 -7.85 -5.82
C PRO A 54 -2.69 -6.69 -6.80
N PHE A 55 -1.64 -5.88 -6.64
CA PHE A 55 -1.37 -4.70 -7.45
C PHE A 55 -1.03 -5.04 -8.89
N LEU A 56 -0.31 -6.15 -9.11
CA LEU A 56 0.06 -6.58 -10.45
C LEU A 56 -1.18 -7.05 -11.22
N VAL A 57 -2.02 -7.85 -10.57
CA VAL A 57 -3.30 -8.30 -11.14
C VAL A 57 -4.16 -7.07 -11.45
N THR A 58 -4.32 -6.16 -10.50
CA THR A 58 -5.12 -4.94 -10.68
C THR A 58 -4.58 -4.05 -11.81
N SER A 59 -3.27 -3.80 -11.85
CA SER A 59 -2.61 -3.00 -12.89
C SER A 59 -2.87 -3.55 -14.29
N CYS A 60 -2.69 -4.87 -14.47
CA CYS A 60 -2.96 -5.53 -15.75
C CYS A 60 -4.40 -5.30 -16.23
N TRP A 61 -5.38 -5.48 -15.34
CA TRP A 61 -6.79 -5.31 -15.70
C TRP A 61 -7.20 -3.85 -15.88
N LEU A 62 -6.54 -2.90 -15.21
CA LEU A 62 -6.66 -1.47 -15.51
C LEU A 62 -6.13 -1.14 -16.91
N HIS A 63 -5.04 -1.76 -17.34
CA HIS A 63 -4.50 -1.59 -18.70
C HIS A 63 -5.39 -2.19 -19.78
N LEU A 64 -6.13 -3.25 -19.46
CA LEU A 64 -7.06 -3.87 -20.40
C LEU A 64 -8.41 -3.14 -20.45
N LEU A 65 -9.01 -2.81 -19.30
CA LEU A 65 -10.41 -2.38 -19.18
C LEU A 65 -10.60 -1.04 -18.43
N GLY A 66 -9.51 -0.33 -18.13
CA GLY A 66 -9.54 1.02 -17.55
C GLY A 66 -10.08 2.06 -18.53
N HIS A 67 -10.06 3.33 -18.13
CA HIS A 67 -10.61 4.43 -18.93
C HIS A 67 -9.96 4.55 -20.32
N THR A 68 -8.67 4.26 -20.41
CA THR A 68 -7.86 4.25 -21.64
C THR A 68 -7.42 2.83 -22.03
N GLY A 69 -8.11 1.80 -21.51
CA GLY A 69 -7.69 0.41 -21.69
C GLY A 69 -7.81 -0.10 -23.12
N ILE A 70 -6.92 -1.02 -23.52
CA ILE A 70 -6.85 -1.55 -24.90
C ILE A 70 -8.18 -2.19 -25.34
N LEU A 71 -8.85 -2.90 -24.43
CA LEU A 71 -10.09 -3.60 -24.72
C LEU A 71 -11.32 -2.71 -24.55
N LYS A 72 -11.16 -1.46 -24.11
CA LYS A 72 -12.29 -0.56 -23.82
C LYS A 72 -13.14 -0.25 -25.05
N ALA A 73 -12.51 -0.16 -26.23
CA ALA A 73 -13.20 0.05 -27.50
C ALA A 73 -14.08 -1.14 -27.92
N TRP A 74 -13.75 -2.35 -27.46
CA TRP A 74 -14.40 -3.61 -27.84
C TRP A 74 -15.38 -4.12 -26.78
N LEU A 75 -15.09 -3.81 -25.51
CA LEU A 75 -15.89 -4.18 -24.34
C LEU A 75 -16.25 -2.91 -23.57
N PRO A 76 -17.49 -2.38 -23.70
CA PRO A 76 -17.94 -1.17 -23.01
C PRO A 76 -18.21 -1.40 -21.52
N MET A 77 -17.50 -2.34 -20.87
CA MET A 77 -17.55 -2.56 -19.44
C MET A 77 -16.52 -1.67 -18.73
N SER A 78 -16.84 -1.18 -17.52
CA SER A 78 -15.90 -0.42 -16.69
C SER A 78 -15.33 -1.30 -15.59
N ILE A 79 -14.01 -1.44 -15.53
CA ILE A 79 -13.33 -2.12 -14.42
C ILE A 79 -13.47 -1.34 -13.10
N TYR A 80 -13.68 -0.01 -13.15
CA TYR A 80 -13.99 0.84 -12.00
C TYR A 80 -15.44 0.64 -11.56
N SER A 81 -15.73 -0.56 -11.05
CA SER A 81 -17.07 -0.96 -10.64
C SER A 81 -17.03 -2.05 -9.57
N ARG A 82 -18.18 -2.27 -8.91
CA ARG A 82 -18.38 -3.40 -7.99
C ARG A 82 -18.09 -4.74 -8.67
N TRP A 83 -18.50 -4.89 -9.94
CA TRP A 83 -18.25 -6.09 -10.73
C TRP A 83 -16.77 -6.30 -11.05
N GLY A 84 -16.04 -5.23 -11.35
CA GLY A 84 -14.58 -5.29 -11.50
C GLY A 84 -13.90 -5.74 -10.21
N THR A 85 -14.33 -5.21 -9.05
CA THR A 85 -13.85 -5.64 -7.73
C THR A 85 -14.11 -7.13 -7.49
N ILE A 86 -15.34 -7.61 -7.72
CA ILE A 86 -15.71 -9.03 -7.58
C ILE A 86 -14.83 -9.91 -8.48
N TRP A 87 -14.63 -9.49 -9.73
CA TRP A 87 -13.83 -10.22 -10.70
C TRP A 87 -12.37 -10.36 -10.24
N LEU A 88 -11.71 -9.25 -9.88
CA LEU A 88 -10.31 -9.28 -9.45
C LEU A 88 -10.12 -10.09 -8.17
N LEU A 89 -11.01 -9.93 -7.17
CA LEU A 89 -10.93 -10.73 -5.95
C LEU A 89 -11.17 -12.22 -6.23
N THR A 90 -12.02 -12.55 -7.19
CA THR A 90 -12.25 -13.95 -7.63
C THR A 90 -10.98 -14.54 -8.24
N LEU A 91 -10.30 -13.80 -9.14
CA LEU A 91 -9.05 -14.24 -9.76
C LEU A 91 -7.93 -14.50 -8.76
N MET A 92 -7.96 -13.82 -7.61
CA MET A 92 -6.97 -13.97 -6.55
C MET A 92 -7.31 -15.07 -5.55
N THR A 93 -8.59 -15.44 -5.39
CA THR A 93 -9.06 -16.31 -4.30
C THR A 93 -9.59 -17.68 -4.73
N TRP A 94 -9.84 -17.90 -6.03
CA TRP A 94 -10.25 -19.21 -6.55
C TRP A 94 -9.30 -20.37 -6.19
N PRO A 95 -7.96 -20.21 -6.03
CA PRO A 95 -7.09 -21.31 -5.67
C PRO A 95 -7.39 -21.88 -4.27
N VAL A 96 -7.97 -21.08 -3.37
CA VAL A 96 -8.35 -21.53 -2.02
C VAL A 96 -9.38 -22.66 -2.11
N ALA A 97 -10.40 -22.48 -2.95
CA ALA A 97 -11.41 -23.50 -3.19
C ALA A 97 -10.82 -24.72 -3.91
N LEU A 98 -9.94 -24.48 -4.90
CA LEU A 98 -9.24 -25.55 -5.61
C LEU A 98 -8.53 -26.51 -4.64
N PHE A 99 -7.64 -25.97 -3.78
CA PHE A 99 -6.79 -26.81 -2.93
C PHE A 99 -7.61 -27.59 -1.90
N LEU A 100 -8.62 -26.96 -1.29
CA LEU A 100 -9.45 -27.62 -0.29
C LEU A 100 -10.35 -28.70 -0.89
N VAL A 101 -10.96 -28.44 -2.05
CA VAL A 101 -11.82 -29.43 -2.74
C VAL A 101 -10.99 -30.60 -3.25
N LEU A 102 -9.82 -30.34 -3.86
CA LEU A 102 -8.93 -31.40 -4.32
C LEU A 102 -8.45 -32.28 -3.16
N GLY A 103 -8.09 -31.68 -2.03
CA GLY A 103 -7.71 -32.41 -0.82
C GLY A 103 -8.82 -33.27 -0.23
N ALA A 104 -10.09 -32.88 -0.41
CA ALA A 104 -11.24 -33.70 -0.02
C ALA A 104 -11.40 -34.92 -0.94
N TRP A 105 -11.22 -34.75 -2.26
CA TRP A 105 -11.37 -35.84 -3.23
C TRP A 105 -10.19 -36.82 -3.27
N GLN A 106 -8.98 -36.39 -2.91
CA GLN A 106 -7.83 -37.29 -2.79
C GLN A 106 -8.02 -38.40 -1.74
N ARG A 107 -9.01 -38.25 -0.85
CA ARG A 107 -9.32 -39.25 0.18
C ARG A 107 -10.28 -40.34 -0.28
N ILE A 108 -10.82 -40.24 -1.49
CA ILE A 108 -11.71 -41.26 -2.04
C ILE A 108 -10.87 -42.51 -2.30
N GLU A 109 -11.18 -43.59 -1.58
CA GLU A 109 -10.53 -44.87 -1.84
C GLU A 109 -10.99 -45.43 -3.20
N ARG A 110 -10.07 -46.11 -3.88
CA ARG A 110 -10.31 -46.68 -5.20
C ARG A 110 -11.47 -47.69 -5.21
N SER A 111 -11.61 -48.45 -4.12
CA SER A 111 -12.67 -49.45 -3.90
C SER A 111 -14.08 -48.87 -4.03
N TYR A 112 -14.32 -47.64 -3.55
CA TYR A 112 -15.63 -46.98 -3.62
C TYR A 112 -16.03 -46.58 -5.05
N LEU A 113 -15.06 -46.32 -5.93
CA LEU A 113 -15.33 -45.97 -7.32
C LEU A 113 -15.53 -47.20 -8.20
N GLU A 114 -14.91 -48.32 -7.82
CA GLU A 114 -15.03 -49.60 -8.53
C GLU A 114 -16.32 -50.34 -8.16
N SER A 115 -16.88 -50.13 -6.97
CA SER A 115 -18.11 -50.79 -6.51
C SER A 115 -19.39 -50.28 -7.19
N GLU A 116 -19.38 -49.08 -7.78
CA GLU A 116 -20.55 -48.43 -8.40
C GLU A 116 -20.23 -47.89 -9.82
N PRO A 117 -20.03 -48.76 -10.84
CA PRO A 117 -19.63 -48.34 -12.20
C PRO A 117 -20.66 -47.45 -12.93
N GLY A 118 -21.91 -47.45 -12.45
CA GLY A 118 -23.02 -46.67 -13.00
C GLY A 118 -23.02 -45.19 -12.60
N LEU A 119 -22.19 -44.79 -11.63
CA LEU A 119 -22.00 -43.38 -11.27
C LEU A 119 -21.10 -42.70 -12.31
N GLN A 120 -21.71 -42.14 -13.35
CA GLN A 120 -21.02 -41.44 -14.44
C GLN A 120 -21.44 -39.98 -14.58
N GLY A 121 -20.53 -39.15 -15.08
CA GLY A 121 -20.72 -37.73 -15.39
C GLY A 121 -21.36 -36.95 -14.24
N TRP A 122 -22.50 -36.31 -14.51
CA TRP A 122 -23.21 -35.50 -13.52
C TRP A 122 -23.70 -36.31 -12.31
N ARG A 123 -24.05 -37.60 -12.49
CA ARG A 123 -24.52 -38.43 -11.38
C ARG A 123 -23.40 -38.66 -10.37
N MET A 124 -22.17 -38.89 -10.84
CA MET A 124 -20.98 -38.98 -9.99
C MET A 124 -20.70 -37.66 -9.27
N ILE A 125 -20.77 -36.53 -9.99
CA ILE A 125 -20.56 -35.20 -9.39
C ILE A 125 -21.58 -34.94 -8.28
N ARG A 126 -22.86 -35.17 -8.55
CA ARG A 126 -23.96 -34.86 -7.63
C ARG A 126 -24.03 -35.78 -6.41
N HIS A 127 -23.80 -37.09 -6.59
CA HIS A 127 -24.05 -38.08 -5.54
C HIS A 127 -22.80 -38.56 -4.80
N LEU A 128 -21.61 -38.36 -5.37
CA LEU A 128 -20.34 -38.76 -4.74
C LEU A 128 -19.45 -37.54 -4.44
N LEU A 129 -19.01 -36.84 -5.50
CA LEU A 129 -17.98 -35.81 -5.35
C LEU A 129 -18.45 -34.60 -4.56
N LEU A 130 -19.66 -34.08 -4.85
CA LEU A 130 -20.19 -32.92 -4.16
C LEU A 130 -20.45 -33.19 -2.67
N PRO A 131 -21.14 -34.29 -2.26
CA PRO A 131 -21.29 -34.65 -0.84
C PRO A 131 -19.96 -34.74 -0.08
N MET A 132 -18.93 -35.32 -0.70
CA MET A 132 -17.60 -35.43 -0.08
C MET A 132 -16.86 -34.09 0.00
N ALA A 133 -17.05 -33.21 -0.98
CA ALA A 133 -16.46 -31.87 -0.96
C ALA A 133 -17.22 -30.88 -0.06
N ARG A 134 -18.45 -31.17 0.39
CA ARG A 134 -19.28 -30.21 1.18
C ARG A 134 -18.54 -29.58 2.36
N PRO A 135 -17.80 -30.32 3.21
CA PRO A 135 -17.06 -29.70 4.32
C PRO A 135 -15.95 -28.75 3.82
N ALA A 136 -15.23 -29.15 2.77
CA ALA A 136 -14.17 -28.36 2.17
C ALA A 136 -14.71 -27.10 1.46
N LEU A 137 -15.83 -27.20 0.74
CA LEU A 137 -16.53 -26.08 0.12
C LEU A 137 -17.07 -25.10 1.17
N GLY A 138 -17.62 -25.59 2.27
CA GLY A 138 -18.07 -24.76 3.38
C GLY A 138 -16.91 -23.96 3.98
N LEU A 139 -15.78 -24.62 4.23
CA LEU A 139 -14.56 -23.99 4.72
C LEU A 139 -13.99 -22.96 3.73
N ALA A 140 -13.85 -23.35 2.46
CA ALA A 140 -13.35 -22.48 1.40
C ALA A 140 -14.24 -21.24 1.26
N GLY A 141 -15.57 -21.43 1.30
CA GLY A 141 -16.53 -20.35 1.16
C GLY A 141 -16.40 -19.33 2.28
N VAL A 142 -16.26 -19.83 3.51
CA VAL A 142 -15.97 -19.05 4.72
C VAL A 142 -14.67 -18.26 4.58
N LEU A 143 -13.56 -18.91 4.20
CA LEU A 143 -12.26 -18.25 4.07
C LEU A 143 -12.27 -17.17 2.99
N ILE A 144 -12.81 -17.49 1.81
CA ILE A 144 -12.90 -16.56 0.68
C ILE A 144 -13.80 -15.37 1.05
N PHE A 145 -14.92 -15.62 1.73
CA PHE A 145 -15.84 -14.57 2.14
C PHE A 145 -15.14 -13.56 3.05
N VAL A 146 -14.39 -14.03 4.04
CA VAL A 146 -13.66 -13.16 4.95
C VAL A 146 -12.53 -12.42 4.24
N LEU A 147 -11.72 -13.12 3.44
CA LEU A 147 -10.65 -12.50 2.66
C LEU A 147 -11.17 -11.41 1.71
N ALA A 148 -12.35 -11.60 1.12
CA ALA A 148 -13.00 -10.60 0.29
C ALA A 148 -13.61 -9.46 1.12
N LEU A 149 -14.22 -9.75 2.27
CA LEU A 149 -14.84 -8.76 3.16
C LEU A 149 -13.83 -7.80 3.78
N THR A 150 -12.63 -8.31 4.08
CA THR A 150 -11.55 -7.52 4.68
C THR A 150 -10.63 -6.88 3.65
N ASN A 151 -10.75 -7.23 2.36
CA ASN A 151 -9.86 -6.67 1.35
C ASN A 151 -10.02 -5.15 1.23
N PHE A 152 -8.92 -4.43 1.44
CA PHE A 152 -8.86 -2.98 1.30
C PHE A 152 -8.33 -2.53 -0.07
N ALA A 153 -7.26 -3.16 -0.55
CA ALA A 153 -6.46 -2.61 -1.65
C ALA A 153 -7.20 -2.58 -3.00
N VAL A 154 -7.85 -3.68 -3.40
CA VAL A 154 -8.52 -3.77 -4.70
C VAL A 154 -9.73 -2.82 -4.76
N PRO A 155 -10.64 -2.81 -3.77
CA PRO A 155 -11.74 -1.85 -3.76
C PRO A 155 -11.27 -0.40 -3.73
N ALA A 156 -10.19 -0.07 -3.00
CA ALA A 156 -9.65 1.28 -2.94
C ALA A 156 -9.08 1.76 -4.29
N ILE A 157 -8.40 0.89 -5.04
CA ILE A 157 -7.89 1.21 -6.39
C ILE A 157 -9.04 1.36 -7.39
N LEU A 158 -10.04 0.49 -7.32
CA LEU A 158 -11.22 0.54 -8.20
C LEU A 158 -12.31 1.52 -7.73
N GLN A 159 -12.04 2.31 -6.69
CA GLN A 159 -12.95 3.32 -6.12
C GLN A 159 -14.33 2.73 -5.72
N THR A 160 -14.34 1.46 -5.32
CA THR A 160 -15.56 0.77 -4.88
C THR A 160 -15.77 1.02 -3.39
N LYS A 161 -16.90 1.66 -3.05
CA LYS A 161 -17.26 1.98 -1.66
C LYS A 161 -17.59 0.70 -0.87
N VAL A 162 -16.61 0.22 -0.11
CA VAL A 162 -16.72 -0.91 0.85
C VAL A 162 -16.23 -0.48 2.23
N PHE A 163 -16.67 -1.18 3.27
CA PHE A 163 -16.34 -0.86 4.65
C PHE A 163 -14.85 -0.68 4.96
N PRO A 164 -13.92 -1.60 4.61
CA PRO A 164 -12.50 -1.42 4.91
C PRO A 164 -11.92 -0.14 4.30
N ALA A 165 -12.28 0.16 3.05
CA ALA A 165 -11.84 1.37 2.36
C ALA A 165 -12.37 2.63 3.06
N GLU A 166 -13.64 2.64 3.43
CA GLU A 166 -14.25 3.83 4.02
C GLU A 166 -13.89 4.05 5.49
N LEU A 167 -13.66 2.97 6.23
CA LEU A 167 -13.06 3.03 7.57
C LEU A 167 -11.70 3.72 7.51
N TRP A 168 -10.86 3.34 6.54
CA TRP A 168 -9.57 3.98 6.33
C TRP A 168 -9.70 5.44 5.96
N VAL A 169 -10.53 5.79 4.95
CA VAL A 169 -10.74 7.19 4.54
C VAL A 169 -11.21 8.04 5.72
N SER A 170 -12.23 7.57 6.43
CA SER A 170 -12.83 8.28 7.56
C SER A 170 -11.82 8.49 8.68
N PHE A 171 -11.14 7.43 9.12
CA PHE A 171 -10.16 7.54 10.20
C PHE A 171 -8.92 8.36 9.81
N ASN A 172 -8.40 8.16 8.59
CA ASN A 172 -7.24 8.90 8.10
C ASN A 172 -7.52 10.40 7.98
N THR A 173 -8.79 10.77 7.78
CA THR A 173 -9.24 12.16 7.62
C THR A 173 -9.57 12.82 8.96
N ALA A 174 -10.31 12.15 9.83
CA ALA A 174 -10.85 12.74 11.06
C ALA A 174 -10.12 12.30 12.34
N LEU A 175 -9.31 11.24 12.29
CA LEU A 175 -8.70 10.57 13.45
C LEU A 175 -9.72 10.19 14.54
N ASP A 176 -10.97 9.93 14.16
CA ASP A 176 -12.04 9.58 15.08
C ASP A 176 -12.02 8.08 15.42
N TYR A 177 -11.43 7.77 16.56
CA TYR A 177 -11.41 6.40 17.10
C TYR A 177 -12.81 5.86 17.44
N ARG A 178 -13.74 6.73 17.85
CA ARG A 178 -15.11 6.31 18.22
C ARG A 178 -15.90 5.94 16.98
N GLU A 179 -15.82 6.75 15.93
CA GLU A 179 -16.48 6.45 14.67
C GLU A 179 -15.86 5.23 13.99
N ALA A 180 -14.52 5.09 14.05
CA ALA A 180 -13.86 3.87 13.62
C ALA A 180 -14.43 2.63 14.32
N LEU A 181 -14.52 2.63 15.66
CA LEU A 181 -15.10 1.51 16.42
C LEU A 181 -16.56 1.22 16.03
N ARG A 182 -17.38 2.26 15.83
CA ARG A 182 -18.78 2.11 15.39
C ARG A 182 -18.90 1.46 14.02
N LEU A 183 -17.99 1.77 13.09
CA LEU A 183 -17.98 1.18 11.75
C LEU A 183 -17.44 -0.26 11.72
N CYS A 184 -16.78 -0.72 12.78
CA CYS A 184 -16.03 -1.98 12.78
C CYS A 184 -16.79 -3.21 13.24
N TRP A 185 -17.95 -3.09 13.90
CA TRP A 185 -18.63 -4.27 14.46
C TRP A 185 -19.00 -5.34 13.39
N PRO A 186 -19.43 -5.02 12.15
CA PRO A 186 -19.69 -6.04 11.14
C PRO A 186 -18.41 -6.75 10.67
N LEU A 187 -17.30 -6.01 10.67
CA LEU A 187 -15.96 -6.47 10.27
C LEU A 187 -15.29 -7.35 11.33
N VAL A 188 -15.80 -7.34 12.57
CA VAL A 188 -15.30 -8.17 13.68
C VAL A 188 -16.25 -9.33 13.99
N LEU A 189 -17.57 -9.10 13.93
CA LEU A 189 -18.58 -10.09 14.25
C LEU A 189 -18.56 -11.29 13.28
N ALA A 190 -18.49 -11.02 11.97
CA ALA A 190 -18.48 -12.08 10.96
C ALA A 190 -17.25 -13.00 11.10
N PRO A 191 -16.01 -12.48 11.24
CA PRO A 191 -14.85 -13.27 11.64
C PRO A 191 -14.99 -14.07 12.93
N LEU A 192 -15.59 -13.48 13.97
CA LEU A 192 -15.65 -14.10 15.29
C LEU A 192 -16.61 -15.29 15.33
N VAL A 193 -17.79 -15.16 14.72
CA VAL A 193 -18.74 -16.28 14.51
C VAL A 193 -18.08 -17.40 13.72
N LEU A 194 -17.24 -17.04 12.77
CA LEU A 194 -16.55 -17.96 11.87
C LEU A 194 -15.38 -18.68 12.55
N VAL A 195 -14.60 -18.02 13.41
CA VAL A 195 -13.61 -18.68 14.29
C VAL A 195 -14.29 -19.67 15.25
N LEU A 196 -15.45 -19.31 15.81
CA LEU A 196 -16.24 -20.20 16.65
C LEU A 196 -16.77 -21.42 15.86
N TRP A 197 -17.08 -21.24 14.57
CA TRP A 197 -17.49 -22.33 13.68
C TRP A 197 -16.32 -23.24 13.27
N LEU A 198 -15.16 -22.67 12.92
CA LEU A 198 -13.95 -23.38 12.51
C LEU A 198 -13.32 -24.17 13.66
N SER A 199 -13.30 -23.61 14.88
CA SER A 199 -12.71 -24.28 16.06
C SER A 199 -13.40 -25.60 16.43
N ARG A 200 -14.61 -25.85 15.90
CA ARG A 200 -15.38 -27.07 16.14
C ARG A 200 -15.23 -28.12 15.03
N ARG A 201 -14.43 -27.88 13.99
CA ARG A 201 -14.28 -28.79 12.84
C ARG A 201 -12.80 -29.06 12.53
N SER A 202 -12.46 -30.32 12.27
CA SER A 202 -11.12 -30.68 11.80
C SER A 202 -10.96 -30.27 10.34
N VAL A 203 -10.13 -29.25 10.09
CA VAL A 203 -9.67 -28.91 8.74
C VAL A 203 -8.60 -29.91 8.36
N ALA A 204 -8.88 -30.70 7.34
CA ALA A 204 -8.02 -31.78 6.94
C ALA A 204 -7.28 -31.37 5.66
N TRP A 205 -5.95 -31.24 5.74
CA TRP A 205 -5.11 -30.81 4.61
C TRP A 205 -5.07 -31.88 3.50
N PRO A 206 -4.83 -31.49 2.23
CA PRO A 206 -4.62 -32.43 1.13
C PRO A 206 -3.44 -33.34 1.41
N ALA A 207 -3.64 -34.65 1.34
CA ALA A 207 -2.52 -35.59 1.23
C ALA A 207 -2.08 -35.62 -0.24
N LEU A 208 -0.81 -35.34 -0.51
CA LEU A 208 -0.26 -35.44 -1.88
C LEU A 208 -0.08 -36.89 -2.33
N ASP A 209 -0.08 -37.83 -1.39
CA ASP A 209 0.08 -39.27 -1.62
C ASP A 209 -1.19 -40.01 -1.20
N GLY A 210 -1.63 -40.93 -2.06
CA GLY A 210 -2.93 -41.60 -1.96
C GLY A 210 -4.04 -40.79 -2.64
N GLY A 211 -4.58 -41.31 -3.73
CA GLY A 211 -5.67 -40.66 -4.43
C GLY A 211 -6.28 -41.55 -5.51
N VAL A 212 -7.53 -41.23 -5.85
CA VAL A 212 -8.28 -41.83 -6.96
C VAL A 212 -7.40 -41.94 -8.21
N SER A 213 -7.38 -43.11 -8.85
CA SER A 213 -6.69 -43.30 -10.12
C SER A 213 -7.24 -42.32 -11.16
N SER A 214 -6.37 -41.45 -11.70
CA SER A 214 -6.73 -40.42 -12.70
C SER A 214 -7.47 -41.03 -13.88
N ASP A 215 -7.09 -42.24 -14.29
CA ASP A 215 -7.69 -42.96 -15.41
C ASP A 215 -9.15 -43.39 -15.15
N LEU A 216 -9.45 -43.89 -13.94
CA LEU A 216 -10.81 -44.28 -13.58
C LEU A 216 -11.73 -43.07 -13.49
N LEU A 217 -11.25 -41.99 -12.84
CA LEU A 217 -12.00 -40.74 -12.74
C LEU A 217 -12.26 -40.16 -14.13
N ARG A 218 -11.25 -40.18 -15.03
CA ARG A 218 -11.37 -39.70 -16.42
C ARG A 218 -12.42 -40.50 -17.21
N LYS A 219 -12.46 -41.83 -17.04
CA LYS A 219 -13.45 -42.70 -17.68
C LYS A 219 -14.87 -42.45 -17.16
N GLN A 220 -15.06 -42.33 -15.84
CA GLN A 220 -16.38 -42.12 -15.23
C GLN A 220 -16.92 -40.71 -15.43
N LEU A 221 -16.07 -39.67 -15.47
CA LEU A 221 -16.52 -38.28 -15.70
C LEU A 221 -17.05 -38.07 -17.14
N GLY A 222 -16.47 -38.78 -18.11
CA GLY A 222 -16.78 -38.65 -19.54
C GLY A 222 -16.08 -37.46 -20.21
N GLY A 223 -15.93 -37.55 -21.54
CA GLY A 223 -15.17 -36.59 -22.34
C GLY A 223 -15.71 -35.16 -22.33
N ALA A 224 -17.03 -34.97 -22.30
CA ALA A 224 -17.65 -33.64 -22.29
C ALA A 224 -17.27 -32.83 -21.03
N TRP A 225 -17.31 -33.46 -19.85
CA TRP A 225 -16.91 -32.83 -18.59
C TRP A 225 -15.40 -32.57 -18.56
N LEU A 226 -14.59 -33.51 -19.06
CA LEU A 226 -13.15 -33.34 -19.14
C LEU A 226 -12.77 -32.09 -19.96
N TRP A 227 -13.31 -31.95 -21.16
CA TRP A 227 -13.01 -30.83 -22.06
C TRP A 227 -13.58 -29.51 -21.53
N GLY A 228 -14.83 -29.51 -21.05
CA GLY A 228 -15.46 -28.29 -20.52
C GLY A 228 -14.75 -27.74 -19.29
N THR A 229 -14.47 -28.60 -18.30
CA THR A 229 -13.75 -28.20 -17.08
C THR A 229 -12.31 -27.82 -17.38
N GLY A 230 -11.64 -28.51 -18.32
CA GLY A 230 -10.30 -28.17 -18.78
C GLY A 230 -10.22 -26.81 -19.47
N PHE A 231 -11.15 -26.52 -20.37
CA PHE A 231 -11.22 -25.21 -21.03
C PHE A 231 -11.38 -24.08 -20.01
N VAL A 232 -12.32 -24.20 -19.06
CA VAL A 232 -12.52 -23.21 -18.00
C VAL A 232 -11.28 -23.06 -17.13
N SER A 233 -10.62 -24.15 -16.76
CA SER A 233 -9.41 -24.14 -15.90
C SER A 233 -8.22 -23.48 -16.58
N VAL A 234 -7.96 -23.81 -17.84
CA VAL A 234 -6.88 -23.21 -18.63
C VAL A 234 -7.16 -21.74 -18.89
N PHE A 235 -8.39 -21.38 -19.25
CA PHE A 235 -8.79 -19.99 -19.40
C PHE A 235 -8.62 -19.22 -18.09
N LEU A 236 -9.05 -19.78 -16.96
CA LEU A 236 -8.91 -19.17 -15.64
C LEU A 236 -7.45 -18.89 -15.28
N VAL A 237 -6.54 -19.84 -15.51
CA VAL A 237 -5.11 -19.64 -15.31
C VAL A 237 -4.54 -18.58 -16.26
N LEU A 238 -4.97 -18.58 -17.52
CA LEU A 238 -4.55 -17.56 -18.48
C LEU A 238 -4.95 -16.16 -18.00
N VAL A 239 -6.18 -15.97 -17.51
CA VAL A 239 -6.66 -14.65 -17.08
C VAL A 239 -6.17 -14.24 -15.68
N ALA A 240 -5.92 -15.21 -14.78
CA ALA A 240 -5.45 -14.96 -13.42
C ALA A 240 -3.93 -14.79 -13.32
N VAL A 241 -3.16 -15.50 -14.15
CA VAL A 241 -1.68 -15.53 -14.10
C VAL A 241 -1.05 -15.13 -15.42
N GLY A 242 -1.50 -15.73 -16.53
CA GLY A 242 -0.90 -15.53 -17.85
C GLY A 242 -0.94 -14.07 -18.30
N PHE A 243 -2.10 -13.42 -18.21
CA PHE A 243 -2.26 -12.01 -18.57
C PHE A 243 -1.47 -11.07 -17.65
N PRO A 244 -1.56 -11.16 -16.30
CA PRO A 244 -0.73 -10.33 -15.44
C PRO A 244 0.78 -10.50 -15.65
N ALA A 245 1.26 -11.74 -15.75
CA ALA A 245 2.69 -12.01 -15.98
C ALA A 245 3.14 -11.58 -17.38
N GLY A 246 2.32 -11.85 -18.41
CA GLY A 246 2.59 -11.43 -19.78
C GLY A 246 2.57 -9.92 -19.95
N HIS A 247 1.65 -9.22 -19.30
CA HIS A 247 1.60 -7.77 -19.28
C HIS A 247 2.85 -7.17 -18.64
N LEU A 248 3.27 -7.73 -17.49
CA LEU A 248 4.48 -7.29 -16.80
C LEU A 248 5.72 -7.40 -17.69
N VAL A 249 5.93 -8.56 -18.30
CA VAL A 249 7.13 -8.86 -19.11
C VAL A 249 7.07 -8.17 -20.47
N GLY A 250 5.89 -8.10 -21.08
CA GLY A 250 5.70 -7.56 -22.43
C GLY A 250 5.65 -6.04 -22.52
N ALA A 251 5.36 -5.34 -21.42
CA ALA A 251 5.33 -3.89 -21.41
C ALA A 251 6.76 -3.30 -21.51
N LYS A 252 7.05 -2.56 -22.59
CA LYS A 252 8.34 -1.87 -22.77
C LYS A 252 8.70 -0.99 -21.57
N GLY A 253 7.70 -0.31 -21.01
CA GLY A 253 7.82 0.54 -19.82
C GLY A 253 8.41 -0.18 -18.60
N THR A 254 8.14 -1.48 -18.43
CA THR A 254 8.69 -2.26 -17.30
C THR A 254 10.21 -2.24 -17.30
N TRP A 255 10.83 -2.42 -18.47
CA TRP A 255 12.27 -2.54 -18.61
C TRP A 255 12.95 -1.17 -18.67
N THR A 256 12.35 -0.21 -19.38
CA THR A 256 12.91 1.14 -19.50
C THR A 256 12.87 1.90 -18.18
N GLN A 257 11.84 1.69 -17.36
CA GLN A 257 11.70 2.36 -16.06
C GLN A 257 12.37 1.60 -14.92
N LEU A 258 12.89 0.39 -15.12
CA LEU A 258 13.50 -0.43 -14.06
C LEU A 258 14.68 0.27 -13.36
N PRO A 259 15.63 0.91 -14.05
CA PRO A 259 16.73 1.61 -13.39
C PRO A 259 16.23 2.78 -12.53
N ALA A 260 15.28 3.57 -13.04
CA ALA A 260 14.68 4.69 -12.32
C ALA A 260 13.88 4.22 -11.09
N ALA A 261 13.08 3.17 -11.26
CA ALA A 261 12.31 2.55 -10.17
C ALA A 261 13.21 1.95 -9.09
N LEU A 262 14.32 1.30 -9.47
CA LEU A 262 15.31 0.78 -8.54
C LEU A 262 16.02 1.91 -7.79
N ALA A 263 16.47 2.94 -8.50
CA ALA A 263 17.13 4.11 -7.91
C ALA A 263 16.24 4.81 -6.89
N ALA A 264 14.98 5.09 -7.26
CA ALA A 264 14.01 5.70 -6.37
C ALA A 264 13.55 4.76 -5.23
N GLY A 265 13.63 3.45 -5.43
CA GLY A 265 13.01 2.43 -4.59
C GLY A 265 13.95 1.66 -3.65
N LYS A 266 15.25 1.95 -3.60
CA LYS A 266 16.24 1.17 -2.82
C LYS A 266 15.84 0.97 -1.34
N ALA A 267 15.48 2.06 -0.67
CA ALA A 267 15.04 2.00 0.73
C ALA A 267 13.75 1.18 0.89
N ALA A 268 12.80 1.34 -0.05
CA ALA A 268 11.55 0.61 -0.02
C ALA A 268 11.72 -0.89 -0.28
N LEU A 269 12.65 -1.27 -1.16
CA LEU A 269 13.05 -2.65 -1.41
C LEU A 269 13.60 -3.29 -0.14
N TRP A 270 14.55 -2.62 0.53
CA TRP A 270 15.11 -3.11 1.79
C TRP A 270 14.06 -3.24 2.90
N ASN A 271 13.24 -2.20 3.10
CA ASN A 271 12.16 -2.21 4.08
C ASN A 271 11.19 -3.37 3.85
N SER A 272 10.81 -3.61 2.60
CA SER A 272 9.92 -4.71 2.24
C SER A 272 10.51 -6.06 2.62
N PHE A 273 11.80 -6.27 2.33
CA PHE A 273 12.50 -7.52 2.64
C PHE A 273 12.54 -7.77 4.15
N TRP A 274 13.12 -6.85 4.90
CA TRP A 274 13.46 -7.11 6.29
C TRP A 274 12.20 -7.12 7.17
N LEU A 275 11.23 -6.22 6.93
CA LEU A 275 9.97 -6.20 7.69
C LEU A 275 9.22 -7.52 7.52
N ALA A 276 9.12 -8.01 6.29
CA ALA A 276 8.45 -9.28 6.00
C ALA A 276 9.22 -10.47 6.59
N ALA A 277 10.55 -10.49 6.47
CA ALA A 277 11.39 -11.57 6.98
C ALA A 277 11.35 -11.66 8.51
N VAL A 278 11.50 -10.53 9.21
CA VAL A 278 11.49 -10.48 10.68
C VAL A 278 10.10 -10.80 11.22
N ALA A 279 9.04 -10.20 10.67
CA ALA A 279 7.68 -10.49 11.10
C ALA A 279 7.29 -11.96 10.88
N SER A 280 7.70 -12.54 9.75
CA SER A 280 7.49 -13.97 9.47
C SER A 280 8.23 -14.86 10.46
N ALA A 281 9.51 -14.59 10.71
CA ALA A 281 10.30 -15.34 11.69
C ALA A 281 9.68 -15.26 13.09
N LEU A 282 9.23 -14.08 13.52
CA LEU A 282 8.56 -13.88 14.81
C LEU A 282 7.22 -14.62 14.90
N ALA A 283 6.38 -14.55 13.85
CA ALA A 283 5.10 -15.25 13.82
C ALA A 283 5.28 -16.77 13.91
N VAL A 284 6.25 -17.33 13.19
CA VAL A 284 6.57 -18.76 13.23
C VAL A 284 7.19 -19.16 14.57
N ALA A 285 8.12 -18.37 15.11
CA ALA A 285 8.74 -18.63 16.40
C ALA A 285 7.71 -18.59 17.53
N ALA A 286 6.84 -17.58 17.55
CA ALA A 286 5.73 -17.49 18.50
C ALA A 286 4.75 -18.66 18.32
N GLY A 287 4.49 -19.08 17.08
CA GLY A 287 3.71 -20.28 16.78
C GLY A 287 4.32 -21.55 17.36
N LEU A 288 5.63 -21.74 17.21
CA LEU A 288 6.40 -22.87 17.77
C LEU A 288 6.49 -22.84 19.29
N ILE A 289 6.49 -21.67 19.92
CA ILE A 289 6.45 -21.56 21.39
C ILE A 289 5.03 -21.85 21.90
N GLY A 290 4.03 -21.31 21.21
CA GLY A 290 2.62 -21.36 21.60
C GLY A 290 1.84 -22.56 21.07
N TRP A 291 2.48 -23.54 20.42
CA TRP A 291 1.78 -24.61 19.68
C TRP A 291 0.81 -25.46 20.54
N ARG A 292 1.05 -25.53 21.86
CA ARG A 292 0.20 -26.22 22.85
C ARG A 292 -0.89 -25.36 23.48
N TRP A 293 -0.92 -24.05 23.19
CA TRP A 293 -1.86 -23.14 23.86
C TRP A 293 -3.31 -23.44 23.46
N ARG A 294 -4.13 -23.70 24.47
CA ARG A 294 -5.56 -24.08 24.31
C ARG A 294 -6.40 -23.00 23.63
N PHE A 295 -5.96 -21.74 23.73
CA PHE A 295 -6.62 -20.58 23.13
C PHE A 295 -6.04 -20.17 21.76
N GLY A 296 -5.22 -21.01 21.11
CA GLY A 296 -4.60 -20.66 19.83
C GLY A 296 -5.60 -20.36 18.69
N ALA A 297 -6.86 -20.79 18.82
CA ALA A 297 -7.94 -20.36 17.94
C ALA A 297 -8.16 -18.84 17.93
N LEU A 298 -7.87 -18.14 19.04
CA LEU A 298 -7.99 -16.67 19.13
C LEU A 298 -6.96 -15.94 18.25
N PHE A 299 -5.84 -16.58 17.89
CA PHE A 299 -4.85 -16.00 16.98
C PHE A 299 -5.39 -15.76 15.57
N TRP A 300 -6.53 -16.37 15.21
CA TRP A 300 -7.21 -16.10 13.95
C TRP A 300 -7.97 -14.77 13.93
N ILE A 301 -8.25 -14.16 15.09
CA ILE A 301 -8.98 -12.89 15.15
C ILE A 301 -8.20 -11.77 14.42
N PRO A 302 -6.92 -11.50 14.72
CA PRO A 302 -6.16 -10.49 13.98
C PRO A 302 -6.03 -10.77 12.47
N PHE A 303 -5.99 -12.05 12.07
CA PHE A 303 -5.89 -12.44 10.67
C PHE A 303 -7.16 -12.09 9.87
N PHE A 304 -8.33 -12.31 10.49
CA PHE A 304 -9.63 -12.12 9.86
C PHE A 304 -10.24 -10.73 10.05
N VAL A 305 -9.60 -9.85 10.81
CA VAL A 305 -9.99 -8.45 10.93
C VAL A 305 -9.26 -7.63 9.86
N PRO A 306 -9.88 -6.57 9.30
CA PRO A 306 -9.18 -5.65 8.40
C PRO A 306 -7.89 -5.12 9.03
N GLY A 307 -6.78 -5.15 8.29
CA GLY A 307 -5.48 -4.64 8.72
C GLY A 307 -5.52 -3.17 9.13
N VAL A 308 -6.38 -2.38 8.48
CA VAL A 308 -6.62 -0.97 8.85
C VAL A 308 -7.10 -0.89 10.29
N LEU A 309 -8.03 -1.75 10.70
CA LEU A 309 -8.55 -1.76 12.07
C LEU A 309 -7.47 -2.19 13.08
N LEU A 310 -6.64 -3.17 12.73
CA LEU A 310 -5.49 -3.54 13.55
C LEU A 310 -4.52 -2.36 13.71
N GLY A 311 -4.25 -1.62 12.63
CA GLY A 311 -3.46 -0.39 12.66
C GLY A 311 -4.07 0.70 13.55
N ILE A 312 -5.38 0.93 13.47
CA ILE A 312 -6.10 1.88 14.34
C ILE A 312 -5.99 1.46 15.81
N ALA A 313 -6.19 0.17 16.11
CA ALA A 313 -6.10 -0.36 17.47
C ALA A 313 -4.68 -0.20 18.05
N LEU A 314 -3.66 -0.51 17.24
CA LEU A 314 -2.26 -0.32 17.64
C LEU A 314 -1.93 1.16 17.86
N LEU A 315 -2.38 2.06 16.99
CA LEU A 315 -2.24 3.50 17.22
C LEU A 315 -2.91 3.93 18.52
N PHE A 316 -4.13 3.45 18.78
CA PHE A 316 -4.87 3.78 19.99
C PHE A 316 -4.12 3.34 21.26
N VAL A 317 -3.50 2.16 21.24
CA VAL A 317 -2.76 1.60 22.37
C VAL A 317 -1.42 2.31 22.57
N PHE A 318 -0.61 2.42 21.51
CA PHE A 318 0.78 2.87 21.62
C PHE A 318 0.94 4.39 21.60
N ASN A 319 -0.07 5.16 21.15
CA ASN A 319 -0.01 6.63 21.08
C ASN A 319 -0.44 7.35 22.37
N ARG A 320 -0.75 6.63 23.46
CA ARG A 320 -1.30 7.22 24.71
C ARG A 320 -0.26 7.50 25.80
N THR A 321 0.89 6.82 25.80
CA THR A 321 1.90 6.96 26.86
C THR A 321 3.26 7.30 26.26
N LEU A 322 3.94 8.28 26.85
CA LEU A 322 5.26 8.79 26.44
C LEU A 322 6.35 7.73 26.16
N PRO A 323 6.47 6.60 26.92
CA PRO A 323 7.45 5.57 26.58
C PRO A 323 7.06 4.72 25.36
N LEU A 324 5.76 4.55 25.09
CA LEU A 324 5.25 3.72 23.99
C LEU A 324 5.10 4.48 22.68
N SER A 325 5.02 5.81 22.71
CA SER A 325 4.94 6.63 21.49
C SER A 325 6.18 6.53 20.60
N ILE A 326 7.33 6.14 21.16
CA ILE A 326 8.56 5.86 20.40
C ILE A 326 8.33 4.71 19.42
N LEU A 327 7.59 3.67 19.83
CA LEU A 327 7.26 2.54 18.95
C LEU A 327 6.42 2.98 17.76
N VAL A 328 5.50 3.93 17.95
CA VAL A 328 4.64 4.49 16.88
C VAL A 328 5.46 5.12 15.75
N GLN A 329 6.64 5.65 16.06
CA GLN A 329 7.54 6.27 15.08
C GLN A 329 8.60 5.31 14.54
N SER A 330 8.55 4.03 14.93
CA SER A 330 9.55 3.03 14.59
C SER A 330 9.00 1.95 13.67
N ALA A 331 9.90 1.25 12.99
CA ALA A 331 9.54 0.05 12.25
C ALA A 331 9.10 -1.13 13.14
N GLY A 332 9.39 -1.06 14.45
CA GLY A 332 8.98 -2.06 15.43
C GLY A 332 7.46 -2.23 15.50
N LEU A 333 6.68 -1.14 15.38
CA LEU A 333 5.22 -1.24 15.38
C LEU A 333 4.69 -2.01 14.15
N VAL A 334 5.33 -1.83 12.99
CA VAL A 334 4.98 -2.57 11.77
C VAL A 334 5.28 -4.06 11.92
N VAL A 335 6.45 -4.39 12.49
CA VAL A 335 6.83 -5.78 12.78
C VAL A 335 5.83 -6.44 13.74
N VAL A 336 5.46 -5.74 14.82
CA VAL A 336 4.44 -6.21 15.77
C VAL A 336 3.10 -6.42 15.07
N ALA A 337 2.66 -5.47 14.25
CA ALA A 337 1.38 -5.56 13.54
C ALA A 337 1.34 -6.77 12.59
N PHE A 338 2.38 -6.97 11.78
CA PHE A 338 2.48 -8.12 10.88
C PHE A 338 2.59 -9.44 11.66
N ALA A 339 3.43 -9.50 12.69
CA ALA A 339 3.56 -10.71 13.51
C ALA A 339 2.24 -11.10 14.16
N LEU A 340 1.49 -10.12 14.72
CA LEU A 340 0.16 -10.34 15.28
C LEU A 340 -0.85 -10.79 14.21
N ARG A 341 -0.87 -10.12 13.05
CA ARG A 341 -1.82 -10.44 11.97
C ARG A 341 -1.65 -11.86 11.45
N TYR A 342 -0.41 -12.33 11.30
CA TYR A 342 -0.11 -13.63 10.69
C TYR A 342 0.27 -14.73 11.70
N LEU A 343 0.19 -14.45 13.01
CA LEU A 343 0.45 -15.42 14.07
C LEU A 343 -0.39 -16.70 13.92
N ALA A 344 -1.64 -16.58 13.47
CA ALA A 344 -2.53 -17.72 13.25
C ALA A 344 -1.95 -18.73 12.25
N VAL A 345 -1.35 -18.24 11.17
CA VAL A 345 -0.75 -19.08 10.12
C VAL A 345 0.47 -19.81 10.68
N GLY A 346 1.37 -19.08 11.36
CA GLY A 346 2.55 -19.64 12.02
C GLY A 346 2.20 -20.67 13.09
N TRP A 347 1.23 -20.35 13.96
CA TRP A 347 0.76 -21.25 15.02
C TRP A 347 0.09 -22.50 14.46
N SER A 348 -0.80 -22.38 13.48
CA SER A 348 -1.51 -23.52 12.89
C SER A 348 -0.54 -24.49 12.22
N ALA A 349 0.44 -23.97 11.48
CA ALA A 349 1.45 -24.79 10.84
C ALA A 349 2.39 -25.44 11.87
N ALA A 350 2.83 -24.69 12.89
CA ALA A 350 3.66 -25.22 13.96
C ALA A 350 2.95 -26.32 14.76
N ALA A 351 1.69 -26.11 15.12
CA ALA A 351 0.88 -27.10 15.84
C ALA A 351 0.65 -28.36 15.00
N HIS A 352 0.45 -28.23 13.69
CA HIS A 352 0.33 -29.38 12.80
C HIS A 352 1.67 -30.14 12.70
N ALA A 353 2.77 -29.44 12.43
CA ALA A 353 4.09 -30.04 12.28
C ALA A 353 4.54 -30.77 13.55
N MET A 354 4.34 -30.15 14.72
CA MET A 354 4.68 -30.77 16.01
C MET A 354 3.83 -32.00 16.33
N ARG A 355 2.60 -32.08 15.82
CA ARG A 355 1.73 -33.27 15.96
C ARG A 355 2.06 -34.37 14.96
N SER A 356 2.74 -34.06 13.86
CA SER A 356 3.19 -35.04 12.88
C SER A 356 4.54 -35.66 13.21
N VAL A 357 5.20 -35.25 14.30
CA VAL A 357 6.46 -35.85 14.77
C VAL A 357 6.20 -37.29 15.20
N ASP A 358 7.04 -38.20 14.72
CA ASP A 358 7.01 -39.60 15.10
C ASP A 358 7.28 -39.77 16.61
N PRO A 359 6.30 -40.29 17.38
CA PRO A 359 6.47 -40.51 18.81
C PRO A 359 7.51 -41.59 19.11
N ASP A 360 7.67 -42.60 18.25
CA ASP A 360 8.57 -43.73 18.49
C ASP A 360 10.04 -43.29 18.41
N LEU A 361 10.37 -42.45 17.43
CA LEU A 361 11.70 -41.83 17.33
C LEU A 361 11.99 -40.91 18.52
N THR A 362 10.98 -40.23 19.03
CA THR A 362 11.11 -39.33 20.19
C THR A 362 11.35 -40.14 21.47
N ASP A 363 10.67 -41.26 21.64
CA ASP A 363 10.80 -42.11 22.81
C ASP A 363 12.09 -42.95 22.77
N ALA A 364 12.51 -43.45 21.61
CA ALA A 364 13.81 -44.10 21.42
C ALA A 364 14.98 -43.18 21.80
N ALA A 365 14.91 -41.90 21.45
CA ALA A 365 15.92 -40.91 21.82
C ALA A 365 15.97 -40.65 23.33
N LYS A 366 14.80 -40.56 24.00
CA LYS A 366 14.74 -40.44 25.48
C LYS A 366 15.33 -41.67 26.17
N LEU A 367 15.00 -42.87 25.69
CA LEU A 367 15.52 -44.14 26.22
C LEU A 367 17.05 -44.24 26.06
N SER A 368 17.59 -43.61 25.01
CA SER A 368 19.03 -43.51 24.77
C SER A 368 19.73 -42.41 25.59
N GLY A 369 19.03 -41.75 26.52
CA GLY A 369 19.58 -40.70 27.38
C GLY A 369 19.73 -39.33 26.70
N ALA A 370 19.11 -39.09 25.54
CA ALA A 370 19.23 -37.82 24.85
C ALA A 370 18.52 -36.68 25.61
N GLY A 371 19.22 -35.56 25.78
CA GLY A 371 18.65 -34.36 26.42
C GLY A 371 17.62 -33.64 25.53
N PRO A 372 16.80 -32.72 26.09
CA PRO A 372 15.75 -32.01 25.35
C PRO A 372 16.25 -31.27 24.09
N ALA A 373 17.46 -30.68 24.16
CA ALA A 373 18.07 -29.99 23.02
C ALA A 373 18.52 -30.96 21.92
N GLN A 374 18.98 -32.16 22.28
CA GLN A 374 19.38 -33.19 21.32
C GLN A 374 18.15 -33.79 20.62
N ILE A 375 17.08 -34.04 21.38
CA ILE A 375 15.79 -34.50 20.82
C ILE A 375 15.24 -33.45 19.84
N LEU A 376 15.22 -32.18 20.24
CA LEU A 376 14.77 -31.10 19.36
C LEU A 376 15.61 -31.04 18.07
N ARG A 377 16.94 -31.06 18.20
CA ARG A 377 17.86 -30.86 17.06
C ARG A 377 17.93 -32.05 16.10
N HIS A 378 17.95 -33.28 16.63
CA HIS A 378 18.26 -34.49 15.84
C HIS A 378 17.04 -35.33 15.51
N VAL A 379 15.96 -35.23 16.28
CA VAL A 379 14.74 -36.02 16.06
C VAL A 379 13.62 -35.15 15.52
N GLN A 380 13.26 -34.08 16.22
CA GLN A 380 12.07 -33.30 15.90
C GLN A 380 12.30 -32.34 14.73
N TRP A 381 13.40 -31.55 14.77
CA TRP A 381 13.68 -30.53 13.77
C TRP A 381 13.77 -31.07 12.34
N PRO A 382 14.46 -32.19 12.04
CA PRO A 382 14.50 -32.74 10.68
C PRO A 382 13.11 -33.12 10.13
N GLN A 383 12.18 -33.53 10.99
CA GLN A 383 10.81 -33.91 10.60
C GLN A 383 9.93 -32.67 10.35
N ILE A 384 10.07 -31.63 11.17
CA ILE A 384 9.18 -30.44 11.09
C ILE A 384 9.74 -29.32 10.20
N ALA A 385 11.05 -29.23 10.01
CA ALA A 385 11.71 -28.10 9.33
C ALA A 385 11.13 -27.77 7.94
N PRO A 386 10.78 -28.74 7.07
CA PRO A 386 10.17 -28.42 5.77
C PRO A 386 8.80 -27.73 5.91
N GLN A 387 7.97 -28.19 6.84
CA GLN A 387 6.64 -27.59 7.08
C GLN A 387 6.77 -26.20 7.70
N ILE A 388 7.70 -26.02 8.64
CA ILE A 388 8.00 -24.73 9.26
C ILE A 388 8.58 -23.74 8.24
N ALA A 389 9.47 -24.19 7.36
CA ALA A 389 10.02 -23.37 6.28
C ALA A 389 8.93 -22.93 5.29
N ALA A 390 8.01 -23.84 4.91
CA ALA A 390 6.87 -23.51 4.06
C ALA A 390 5.95 -22.47 4.75
N ALA A 391 5.66 -22.64 6.03
CA ALA A 391 4.85 -21.69 6.81
C ALA A 391 5.51 -20.31 6.92
N GLY A 392 6.83 -20.28 7.15
CA GLY A 392 7.61 -19.04 7.14
C GLY A 392 7.61 -18.36 5.78
N TYR A 393 7.71 -19.13 4.69
CA TYR A 393 7.65 -18.57 3.35
C TYR A 393 6.27 -17.98 3.01
N VAL A 394 5.18 -18.70 3.33
CA VAL A 394 3.81 -18.19 3.13
C VAL A 394 3.59 -16.91 3.95
N THR A 395 3.99 -16.92 5.22
CA THR A 395 3.87 -15.75 6.10
C THR A 395 4.69 -14.57 5.57
N TYR A 396 5.89 -14.84 5.04
CA TYR A 396 6.73 -13.83 4.40
C TYR A 396 6.02 -13.18 3.21
N LEU A 397 5.43 -13.97 2.30
CA LEU A 397 4.69 -13.44 1.15
C LEU A 397 3.49 -12.59 1.59
N LEU A 398 2.75 -13.04 2.59
CA LEU A 398 1.61 -12.28 3.12
C LEU A 398 2.05 -10.92 3.69
N CYS A 399 3.11 -10.89 4.50
CA CYS A 399 3.69 -9.64 5.00
C CYS A 399 4.20 -8.74 3.87
N LEU A 400 4.77 -9.32 2.82
CA LEU A 400 5.38 -8.58 1.72
C LEU A 400 4.34 -7.77 0.92
N TRP A 401 3.11 -8.28 0.81
CA TRP A 401 2.02 -7.66 0.04
C TRP A 401 1.10 -6.77 0.88
N ASP A 402 1.16 -6.86 2.21
CA ASP A 402 0.15 -6.31 3.11
C ASP A 402 0.27 -4.81 3.34
N VAL A 403 -0.26 -4.03 2.42
CA VAL A 403 -0.41 -2.57 2.55
C VAL A 403 -1.45 -2.18 3.59
N GLU A 404 -2.44 -3.02 3.79
CA GLU A 404 -3.60 -2.70 4.60
C GLU A 404 -3.23 -2.50 6.08
N THR A 405 -2.40 -3.37 6.63
CA THR A 405 -1.94 -3.25 8.03
C THR A 405 -0.99 -2.07 8.21
N LEU A 406 -0.12 -1.82 7.22
CA LEU A 406 0.96 -0.84 7.38
C LEU A 406 0.50 0.59 7.13
N ILE A 407 -0.53 0.84 6.30
CA ILE A 407 -0.86 2.17 5.75
C ILE A 407 -1.06 3.28 6.80
N LEU A 408 -1.48 2.92 8.02
CA LEU A 408 -1.69 3.86 9.13
C LEU A 408 -0.51 3.98 10.11
N ILE A 409 0.36 2.96 10.19
CA ILE A 409 1.40 2.81 11.21
C ILE A 409 2.82 2.83 10.65
N VAL A 410 2.95 2.94 9.33
CA VAL A 410 4.25 2.96 8.67
C VAL A 410 5.06 4.19 9.15
N PRO A 411 6.32 4.03 9.61
CA PRO A 411 7.13 5.14 10.10
C PRO A 411 7.68 5.99 8.95
N PRO A 412 8.17 7.21 9.21
CA PRO A 412 8.92 8.02 8.24
C PRO A 412 10.06 7.22 7.60
N GLY A 413 10.18 7.28 6.26
CA GLY A 413 11.17 6.50 5.52
C GLY A 413 10.95 4.98 5.49
N GLY A 414 9.96 4.46 6.23
CA GLY A 414 9.61 3.04 6.28
C GLY A 414 8.70 2.56 5.15
N GLU A 415 8.57 3.34 4.07
CA GLU A 415 7.73 2.94 2.92
C GLU A 415 8.21 1.59 2.37
N THR A 416 7.27 0.69 2.08
CA THR A 416 7.52 -0.59 1.39
C THR A 416 7.19 -0.47 -0.09
N LEU A 417 7.72 -1.37 -0.91
CA LEU A 417 7.40 -1.43 -2.35
C LEU A 417 5.90 -1.60 -2.56
N ALA A 418 5.24 -2.44 -1.77
CA ALA A 418 3.79 -2.63 -1.83
C ALA A 418 3.04 -1.32 -1.57
N LEU A 419 3.44 -0.56 -0.53
CA LEU A 419 2.83 0.74 -0.23
C LEU A 419 3.08 1.76 -1.34
N ARG A 420 4.30 1.78 -1.89
CA ARG A 420 4.65 2.67 -2.99
C ARG A 420 3.82 2.37 -4.23
N VAL A 421 3.71 1.10 -4.61
CA VAL A 421 2.89 0.67 -5.74
C VAL A 421 1.42 1.04 -5.51
N PHE A 422 0.89 0.81 -4.30
CA PHE A 422 -0.45 1.22 -3.94
C PHE A 422 -0.66 2.73 -4.07
N ASN A 423 0.26 3.54 -3.55
CA ASN A 423 0.20 4.99 -3.66
C ASN A 423 0.20 5.44 -5.13
N LEU A 424 1.07 4.87 -5.97
CA LEU A 424 1.11 5.20 -7.38
C LEU A 424 -0.22 4.83 -8.07
N LEU A 425 -0.69 3.59 -7.91
CA LEU A 425 -1.95 3.13 -8.50
C LEU A 425 -3.18 3.93 -8.04
N HIS A 426 -3.16 4.43 -6.81
CA HIS A 426 -4.27 5.22 -6.26
C HIS A 426 -4.28 6.66 -6.78
N TYR A 427 -3.12 7.25 -7.09
CA TYR A 427 -3.02 8.66 -7.49
C TYR A 427 -2.78 8.89 -8.99
N GLY A 428 -2.72 7.84 -9.83
CA GLY A 428 -2.64 7.96 -11.28
C GLY A 428 -1.89 6.82 -11.97
N TRP A 429 -1.89 6.79 -13.29
CA TRP A 429 -1.07 5.85 -14.04
C TRP A 429 0.39 6.32 -14.04
N ASN A 430 1.25 5.58 -13.36
CA ASN A 430 2.68 5.83 -13.36
C ASN A 430 3.40 4.67 -14.06
N ASP A 431 4.27 4.99 -15.01
CA ASP A 431 5.00 4.01 -15.82
C ASP A 431 5.92 3.09 -14.98
N GLN A 432 6.28 3.51 -13.76
CA GLN A 432 7.09 2.73 -12.83
C GLN A 432 6.32 1.60 -12.13
N VAL A 433 4.98 1.59 -12.15
CA VAL A 433 4.17 0.59 -11.42
C VAL A 433 4.57 -0.83 -11.80
N ASN A 434 4.69 -1.11 -13.10
CA ASN A 434 5.08 -2.43 -13.57
C ASN A 434 6.51 -2.78 -13.15
N ALA A 435 7.46 -1.85 -13.27
CA ALA A 435 8.84 -2.08 -12.84
C ALA A 435 8.94 -2.37 -11.33
N LEU A 436 8.16 -1.67 -10.50
CA LEU A 436 8.07 -1.91 -9.06
C LEU A 436 7.39 -3.26 -8.75
N CYS A 437 6.35 -3.65 -9.48
CA CYS A 437 5.75 -4.99 -9.36
C CYS A 437 6.75 -6.10 -9.72
N LEU A 438 7.64 -5.87 -10.69
CA LEU A 438 8.72 -6.81 -11.01
C LEU A 438 9.72 -6.95 -9.86
N LEU A 439 10.19 -5.84 -9.29
CA LEU A 439 11.07 -5.86 -8.11
C LEU A 439 10.41 -6.57 -6.92
N LEU A 440 9.11 -6.34 -6.75
CA LEU A 440 8.30 -6.96 -5.72
C LEU A 440 8.20 -8.50 -5.91
N LEU A 441 8.05 -8.99 -7.16
CA LEU A 441 8.11 -10.41 -7.50
C LEU A 441 9.49 -11.03 -7.31
N ILE A 442 10.56 -10.33 -7.72
CA ILE A 442 11.95 -10.78 -7.47
C ILE A 442 12.15 -11.01 -5.98
N LEU A 443 11.64 -10.08 -5.16
CA LEU A 443 11.73 -10.18 -3.71
C LEU A 443 10.92 -11.36 -3.15
N ALA A 444 9.75 -11.67 -3.71
CA ALA A 444 8.97 -12.86 -3.36
C ALA A 444 9.72 -14.17 -3.60
N ILE A 445 10.58 -14.23 -4.62
CA ILE A 445 11.33 -15.45 -4.98
C ILE A 445 12.67 -15.52 -4.25
N ALA A 446 13.19 -14.39 -3.77
CA ALA A 446 14.52 -14.29 -3.16
C ALA A 446 14.76 -15.31 -2.02
N PRO A 447 13.86 -15.55 -1.05
CA PRO A 447 14.08 -16.57 -0.02
C PRO A 447 14.21 -18.00 -0.58
N LEU A 448 13.44 -18.33 -1.63
CA LEU A 448 13.52 -19.63 -2.29
C LEU A 448 14.85 -19.78 -3.04
N ALA A 449 15.25 -18.76 -3.79
CA ALA A 449 16.52 -18.74 -4.51
C ALA A 449 17.71 -18.90 -3.54
N LEU A 450 17.72 -18.15 -2.43
CA LEU A 450 18.73 -18.26 -1.38
C LEU A 450 18.75 -19.65 -0.75
N TRP A 451 17.59 -20.28 -0.54
CA TRP A 451 17.49 -21.64 -0.02
C TRP A 451 18.12 -22.68 -0.98
N PHE A 452 17.84 -22.58 -2.28
CA PHE A 452 18.41 -23.49 -3.28
C PHE A 452 19.92 -23.32 -3.44
N VAL A 453 20.41 -22.07 -3.49
CA VAL A 453 21.86 -21.78 -3.53
C VAL A 453 22.56 -22.25 -2.26
N GLY A 454 21.97 -21.98 -1.09
CA GLY A 454 22.50 -22.42 0.20
C GLY A 454 22.58 -23.94 0.34
N ARG A 455 21.58 -24.69 -0.16
CA ARG A 455 21.63 -26.16 -0.23
C ARG A 455 22.75 -26.68 -1.14
N GLY A 456 23.01 -26.01 -2.26
CA GLY A 456 24.12 -26.35 -3.16
C GLY A 456 25.49 -26.21 -2.50
N VAL A 457 25.68 -25.19 -1.66
CA VAL A 457 26.92 -24.95 -0.92
C VAL A 457 27.07 -25.91 0.28
N ILE A 458 25.97 -26.20 1.00
CA ILE A 458 25.98 -27.10 2.17
C ILE A 458 26.26 -28.57 1.77
N LEU A 459 25.89 -28.99 0.56
CA LEU A 459 26.25 -30.31 0.03
C LEU A 459 27.74 -30.45 -0.35
N THR A 460 28.50 -29.36 -0.33
CA THR A 460 29.95 -29.36 -0.66
C THR A 460 30.86 -29.09 0.53
N THR A 461 30.30 -28.70 1.69
CA THR A 461 31.09 -28.35 2.89
C THR A 461 30.56 -29.07 4.12
N THR A 462 31.20 -30.18 4.47
CA THR A 462 30.98 -30.86 5.74
C THR A 462 31.64 -30.05 6.86
N GLY A 463 30.82 -29.33 7.62
CA GLY A 463 31.19 -28.84 8.94
C GLY A 463 31.31 -27.33 9.04
N THR A 464 30.27 -26.70 9.58
CA THR A 464 30.47 -25.55 10.46
C THR A 464 29.24 -25.33 11.34
N ARG A 465 29.52 -25.04 12.62
CA ARG A 465 28.54 -24.71 13.66
C ARG A 465 27.87 -23.39 13.32
N TRP A 466 26.57 -23.40 13.07
CA TRP A 466 25.78 -22.18 13.06
C TRP A 466 25.58 -21.72 14.50
N SER A 467 26.38 -20.72 14.89
CA SER A 467 26.26 -20.01 16.15
C SER A 467 25.02 -19.11 16.16
N VAL A 468 24.52 -18.92 17.37
CA VAL A 468 23.30 -18.22 17.82
C VAL A 468 23.27 -16.71 17.46
N SER A 469 24.14 -16.26 16.54
CA SER A 469 24.38 -14.85 16.20
C SER A 469 23.27 -14.20 15.35
N PHE A 470 22.34 -14.97 14.78
CA PHE A 470 21.23 -14.42 13.98
C PHE A 470 20.06 -13.92 14.85
N LEU A 471 19.85 -14.50 16.05
CA LEU A 471 18.81 -14.01 16.99
C LEU A 471 19.25 -12.76 17.75
N ALA A 472 20.56 -12.59 17.97
CA ALA A 472 21.11 -11.41 18.65
C ALA A 472 21.05 -10.13 17.78
N LEU A 473 21.09 -10.26 16.45
CA LEU A 473 20.96 -9.12 15.55
C LEU A 473 19.52 -8.54 15.51
N VAL A 474 18.52 -9.37 15.79
CA VAL A 474 17.11 -8.96 15.84
C VAL A 474 16.78 -8.21 17.13
N LEU A 475 17.49 -8.47 18.23
CA LEU A 475 17.30 -7.77 19.51
C LEU A 475 17.98 -6.40 19.56
N CYS A 476 19.12 -6.22 18.87
CA CYS A 476 19.88 -4.96 18.90
C CYS A 476 19.30 -3.82 18.05
N CYS A 477 18.29 -4.08 17.20
CA CYS A 477 17.60 -3.04 16.43
C CYS A 477 16.32 -2.51 17.12
N TRP A 478 16.00 -2.96 18.33
CA TRP A 478 14.78 -2.58 19.05
C TRP A 478 14.88 -1.26 19.84
N LEU A 479 16.06 -0.66 19.99
CA LEU A 479 16.24 0.54 20.81
C LEU A 479 17.26 1.50 20.19
N ALA A 480 16.87 2.20 19.14
CA ALA A 480 17.57 3.41 18.70
C ALA A 480 16.55 4.53 18.51
N GLY A 481 16.43 5.40 19.52
CA GLY A 481 15.53 6.55 19.44
C GLY A 481 15.25 7.23 20.77
N CYS A 482 16.25 7.41 21.64
CA CYS A 482 16.11 8.35 22.75
C CYS A 482 16.26 9.77 22.21
N SER A 483 15.15 10.41 21.79
CA SER A 483 15.14 11.87 21.67
C SER A 483 14.74 12.46 23.02
N ARG A 484 15.72 13.05 23.72
CA ARG A 484 15.45 13.92 24.87
C ARG A 484 14.57 15.07 24.42
N GLY A 485 13.53 15.37 25.20
CA GLY A 485 12.73 16.58 25.02
C GLY A 485 13.67 17.79 25.06
N ALA A 486 13.66 18.58 24.00
CA ALA A 486 14.44 19.79 23.89
C ALA A 486 13.53 20.90 23.36
N SER A 487 13.87 22.12 23.75
CA SER A 487 13.36 23.40 23.26
C SER A 487 12.72 23.36 21.87
N ASN A 488 11.65 24.13 21.68
CA ASN A 488 10.96 24.26 20.39
C ASN A 488 11.87 24.65 19.21
N VAL A 489 13.09 25.13 19.49
CA VAL A 489 14.13 25.49 18.51
C VAL A 489 15.33 24.54 18.67
N THR A 490 15.75 23.90 17.57
CA THR A 490 16.90 22.97 17.50
C THR A 490 17.91 23.47 16.45
N PRO A 491 19.22 23.56 16.75
CA PRO A 491 20.22 23.92 15.75
C PRO A 491 20.25 22.94 14.57
N VAL A 492 20.49 23.43 13.35
CA VAL A 492 20.56 22.59 12.14
C VAL A 492 21.92 22.79 11.45
N PRO A 493 22.59 21.70 11.01
CA PRO A 493 23.78 21.81 10.17
C PRO A 493 23.38 22.22 8.75
N SER A 494 23.20 23.53 8.55
CA SER A 494 22.81 24.13 7.28
C SER A 494 23.63 25.38 6.96
N GLN A 495 23.91 25.60 5.67
CA GLN A 495 24.60 26.79 5.17
C GLN A 495 23.66 28.01 5.20
N PHE A 496 22.37 27.82 4.98
CA PHE A 496 21.39 28.90 4.92
C PHE A 496 20.58 29.09 6.22
N PHE A 497 20.46 28.06 7.04
CA PHE A 497 19.60 28.08 8.23
C PHE A 497 20.37 27.81 9.53
N SER A 498 20.02 28.52 10.59
CA SER A 498 20.68 28.43 11.91
C SER A 498 20.02 27.39 12.80
N ALA A 499 18.70 27.29 12.73
CA ALA A 499 17.90 26.41 13.56
C ALA A 499 16.57 26.03 12.89
N VAL A 500 15.89 25.03 13.43
CA VAL A 500 14.55 24.61 13.06
C VAL A 500 13.64 24.70 14.27
N GLN A 501 12.45 25.24 14.06
CA GLN A 501 11.36 25.29 15.02
C GLN A 501 10.22 24.37 14.58
N VAL A 502 9.70 23.56 15.51
CA VAL A 502 8.53 22.71 15.25
C VAL A 502 7.26 23.45 15.67
N ILE A 503 6.30 23.55 14.76
CA ILE A 503 4.98 24.13 14.99
C ILE A 503 3.94 23.01 14.90
N GLY A 504 3.17 22.87 15.98
CA GLY A 504 2.07 21.93 16.12
C GLY A 504 2.45 20.46 16.31
N SER A 505 1.41 19.63 16.46
CA SER A 505 1.51 18.17 16.69
C SER A 505 0.31 17.44 16.10
N ARG A 506 0.32 16.09 16.08
CA ARG A 506 -0.80 15.30 15.53
C ARG A 506 -2.10 15.50 16.32
N GLY A 507 -3.17 15.87 15.64
CA GLY A 507 -4.52 15.89 16.19
C GLY A 507 -5.44 16.92 15.55
N THR A 508 -6.63 17.09 16.12
CA THR A 508 -7.72 17.95 15.58
C THR A 508 -8.05 19.15 16.45
N ALA A 509 -7.34 19.36 17.57
CA ALA A 509 -7.47 20.57 18.38
C ALA A 509 -6.79 21.78 17.71
N PRO A 510 -7.08 23.03 18.15
CA PRO A 510 -6.29 24.21 17.77
C PRO A 510 -4.79 23.99 17.98
N GLY A 511 -3.99 24.35 16.99
CA GLY A 511 -2.54 24.17 16.99
C GLY A 511 -2.05 22.74 16.73
N GLN A 512 -2.97 21.78 16.56
CA GLN A 512 -2.64 20.43 16.10
C GLN A 512 -2.95 20.29 14.60
N PHE A 513 -2.36 19.31 13.92
CA PHE A 513 -2.57 19.07 12.50
C PHE A 513 -2.92 17.61 12.19
N ASN A 514 -3.69 17.40 11.13
CA ASN A 514 -3.80 16.10 10.46
C ASN A 514 -3.31 16.19 9.02
N LYS A 515 -2.06 15.76 8.76
CA LYS A 515 -1.45 15.80 7.41
C LYS A 515 -1.54 17.19 6.77
N PRO A 516 -0.85 18.21 7.33
CA PRO A 516 -0.81 19.55 6.74
C PRO A 516 -0.33 19.44 5.29
N ARG A 517 -1.07 20.01 4.34
CA ARG A 517 -0.85 19.84 2.89
C ARG A 517 -0.15 21.04 2.28
N SER A 518 -0.55 22.24 2.65
CA SER A 518 0.04 23.47 2.14
C SER A 518 0.15 24.49 3.25
N VAL A 519 1.07 25.42 3.05
CA VAL A 519 1.36 26.54 3.93
C VAL A 519 1.45 27.81 3.10
N ALA A 520 1.05 28.94 3.67
CA ALA A 520 1.20 30.26 3.08
C ALA A 520 1.52 31.26 4.20
N VAL A 521 2.08 32.43 3.85
CA VAL A 521 2.33 33.50 4.82
C VAL A 521 1.67 34.79 4.39
N ASP A 522 1.12 35.55 5.33
CA ASP A 522 0.60 36.90 5.04
C ASP A 522 1.71 37.97 5.08
N THR A 523 1.32 39.23 4.92
CA THR A 523 2.25 40.38 4.90
C THR A 523 2.86 40.70 6.26
N GLU A 524 2.31 40.14 7.34
CA GLU A 524 2.82 40.27 8.71
C GLU A 524 3.65 39.06 9.14
N ASP A 525 3.96 38.16 8.19
CA ASP A 525 4.65 36.88 8.39
C ASP A 525 3.88 35.90 9.29
N ASN A 526 2.54 36.03 9.40
CA ASN A 526 1.72 35.01 10.03
C ASN A 526 1.61 33.81 9.09
N LEU A 527 1.70 32.61 9.66
CA LEU A 527 1.64 31.34 8.94
C LEU A 527 0.20 30.83 8.85
N TYR A 528 -0.24 30.48 7.65
CA TYR A 528 -1.48 29.75 7.41
C TYR A 528 -1.16 28.31 7.04
N VAL A 529 -1.88 27.36 7.63
CA VAL A 529 -1.69 25.93 7.38
C VAL A 529 -3.04 25.30 7.07
N VAL A 530 -3.14 24.60 5.95
CA VAL A 530 -4.31 23.78 5.63
C VAL A 530 -3.98 22.31 5.78
N ASP A 531 -4.88 21.54 6.39
CA ASP A 531 -4.68 20.12 6.64
C ASP A 531 -5.81 19.24 6.08
N MET A 532 -5.68 17.91 6.21
CA MET A 532 -6.65 16.96 5.65
C MET A 532 -8.02 16.96 6.36
N THR A 533 -8.20 17.67 7.46
CA THR A 533 -9.55 17.90 8.01
C THR A 533 -10.33 18.93 7.19
N GLY A 534 -9.65 19.67 6.32
CA GLY A 534 -10.23 20.78 5.57
C GLY A 534 -10.37 22.06 6.39
N ARG A 535 -9.70 22.16 7.53
CA ARG A 535 -9.54 23.42 8.26
C ARG A 535 -8.30 24.16 7.79
N VAL A 536 -8.38 25.48 7.84
CA VAL A 536 -7.22 26.37 7.75
C VAL A 536 -6.98 26.96 9.13
N GLN A 537 -5.72 26.93 9.57
CA GLN A 537 -5.29 27.49 10.86
C GLN A 537 -4.24 28.57 10.62
N LYS A 538 -4.40 29.70 11.30
CA LYS A 538 -3.47 30.84 11.29
C LYS A 538 -2.62 30.81 12.57
N PHE A 539 -1.34 31.08 12.42
CA PHE A 539 -0.34 31.14 13.49
C PHE A 539 0.45 32.44 13.40
N SER A 540 0.91 32.95 14.53
CA SER A 540 1.87 34.06 14.57
C SER A 540 3.20 33.64 13.94
N ARG A 541 4.07 34.62 13.67
CA ARG A 541 5.45 34.36 13.21
C ARG A 541 6.26 33.54 14.24
N GLU A 542 5.90 33.57 15.52
CA GLU A 542 6.48 32.74 16.60
C GLU A 542 5.87 31.33 16.66
N GLY A 543 4.82 31.04 15.89
CA GLY A 543 4.16 29.73 15.83
C GLY A 543 3.03 29.56 16.86
N GLU A 544 2.52 30.64 17.44
CA GLU A 544 1.37 30.59 18.35
C GLU A 544 0.07 30.54 17.55
N PHE A 545 -0.89 29.71 17.96
CA PHE A 545 -2.19 29.62 17.29
C PHE A 545 -2.99 30.92 17.47
N LEU A 546 -3.53 31.47 16.38
CA LEU A 546 -4.33 32.70 16.39
C LEU A 546 -5.81 32.42 16.13
N LEU A 547 -6.12 31.79 14.99
CA LEU A 547 -7.50 31.49 14.59
C LEU A 547 -7.57 30.31 13.63
N SER A 548 -8.78 29.86 13.36
CA SER A 548 -9.03 28.83 12.35
C SER A 548 -10.43 28.93 11.79
N TRP A 549 -10.61 28.45 10.57
CA TRP A 549 -11.90 28.29 9.93
C TRP A 549 -11.97 26.97 9.16
N GLN A 550 -13.19 26.54 8.89
CA GLN A 550 -13.46 25.32 8.14
C GLN A 550 -13.77 25.66 6.68
N MET A 551 -13.27 24.86 5.74
CA MET A 551 -13.68 24.98 4.34
C MET A 551 -15.20 24.72 4.19
N PRO A 552 -15.89 25.43 3.27
CA PRO A 552 -17.35 25.36 3.16
C PRO A 552 -17.90 23.95 2.89
N GLN A 553 -17.16 23.12 2.15
CA GLN A 553 -17.55 21.76 1.81
C GLN A 553 -16.31 20.87 1.86
N THR A 554 -16.43 19.66 2.43
CA THR A 554 -15.28 18.73 2.49
C THR A 554 -15.63 17.27 2.20
N ASP A 555 -16.86 16.99 1.80
CA ASP A 555 -17.38 15.64 1.57
C ASP A 555 -16.73 14.92 0.38
N LEU A 556 -16.55 15.62 -0.75
CA LEU A 556 -15.94 15.05 -1.96
C LEU A 556 -14.40 15.00 -1.91
N GLY A 557 -13.79 15.84 -1.08
CA GLY A 557 -12.34 15.89 -0.94
C GLY A 557 -11.87 17.08 -0.11
N LYS A 558 -10.55 17.22 -0.03
CA LYS A 558 -9.88 18.16 0.88
C LYS A 558 -9.04 19.18 0.12
N PRO A 559 -8.89 20.40 0.66
CA PRO A 559 -8.01 21.43 0.10
C PRO A 559 -6.55 20.99 0.08
N LYS A 560 -5.76 21.56 -0.84
CA LYS A 560 -4.41 21.05 -1.14
C LYS A 560 -3.35 22.11 -1.38
N GLY A 561 -3.67 23.20 -2.07
CA GLY A 561 -2.75 24.30 -2.36
C GLY A 561 -3.22 25.58 -1.71
N MET A 562 -2.28 26.44 -1.31
CA MET A 562 -2.56 27.77 -0.81
C MET A 562 -1.51 28.76 -1.28
N CYS A 563 -1.94 30.01 -1.45
CA CYS A 563 -1.04 31.13 -1.64
C CYS A 563 -1.70 32.42 -1.11
N ARG A 564 -0.96 33.52 -1.17
CA ARG A 564 -1.46 34.86 -0.89
C ARG A 564 -1.63 35.61 -2.20
N ASP A 565 -2.76 36.27 -2.40
CA ASP A 565 -2.95 37.16 -3.55
C ASP A 565 -2.43 38.59 -3.28
N GLN A 566 -2.51 39.46 -4.30
CA GLN A 566 -2.01 40.83 -4.21
C GLN A 566 -2.80 41.70 -3.22
N ALA A 567 -4.08 41.38 -2.98
CA ALA A 567 -4.93 42.06 -2.01
C ALA A 567 -4.70 41.56 -0.56
N GLY A 568 -3.77 40.61 -0.37
CA GLY A 568 -3.48 40.01 0.93
C GLY A 568 -4.46 38.91 1.34
N GLN A 569 -5.34 38.48 0.44
CA GLN A 569 -6.28 37.39 0.71
C GLN A 569 -5.56 36.04 0.62
N ILE A 570 -6.05 35.06 1.36
CA ILE A 570 -5.55 33.70 1.36
C ILE A 570 -6.35 32.89 0.34
N VAL A 571 -5.67 32.47 -0.72
CA VAL A 571 -6.24 31.62 -1.77
C VAL A 571 -6.08 30.17 -1.35
N VAL A 572 -7.14 29.37 -1.43
CA VAL A 572 -7.16 27.94 -1.07
C VAL A 572 -7.78 27.12 -2.20
N ILE A 573 -7.03 26.13 -2.68
CA ILE A 573 -7.40 25.27 -3.81
C ILE A 573 -8.07 23.98 -3.33
N GLU A 574 -9.23 23.67 -3.91
CA GLU A 574 -10.04 22.47 -3.65
C GLU A 574 -10.21 21.61 -4.91
N PRO A 575 -9.30 20.63 -5.14
CA PRO A 575 -9.27 19.86 -6.38
C PRO A 575 -10.57 19.09 -6.67
N HIS A 576 -11.18 18.52 -5.64
CA HIS A 576 -12.34 17.62 -5.81
C HIS A 576 -13.64 18.37 -6.05
N TYR A 577 -13.64 19.68 -5.82
CA TYR A 577 -14.72 20.59 -6.18
C TYR A 577 -14.36 21.45 -7.39
N SER A 578 -13.20 21.22 -8.02
CA SER A 578 -12.69 22.06 -9.12
C SER A 578 -12.68 23.55 -8.79
N ARG A 579 -12.42 23.90 -7.52
CA ARG A 579 -12.70 25.23 -6.97
C ARG A 579 -11.46 25.94 -6.44
N VAL A 580 -11.43 27.25 -6.63
CA VAL A 580 -10.50 28.20 -6.01
C VAL A 580 -11.30 29.09 -5.06
N ASN A 581 -10.81 29.25 -3.82
CA ASN A 581 -11.47 30.03 -2.78
C ASN A 581 -10.56 31.18 -2.34
N HIS A 582 -11.12 32.38 -2.18
CA HIS A 582 -10.41 33.51 -1.60
C HIS A 582 -10.99 33.83 -0.22
N PHE A 583 -10.12 33.91 0.79
CA PHE A 583 -10.49 34.25 2.16
C PHE A 583 -9.77 35.52 2.61
N SER A 584 -10.44 36.35 3.42
CA SER A 584 -9.75 37.41 4.15
C SER A 584 -8.75 36.81 5.16
N PRO A 585 -7.77 37.59 5.63
CA PRO A 585 -6.84 37.14 6.69
C PRO A 585 -7.53 36.67 7.99
N GLU A 586 -8.77 37.08 8.23
CA GLU A 586 -9.62 36.68 9.36
C GLU A 586 -10.42 35.39 9.09
N GLY A 587 -10.31 34.82 7.89
CA GLY A 587 -10.99 33.59 7.50
C GLY A 587 -12.40 33.79 6.93
N LYS A 588 -12.79 35.01 6.56
CA LYS A 588 -14.07 35.27 5.89
C LYS A 588 -13.96 34.94 4.40
N LEU A 589 -14.84 34.08 3.89
CA LEU A 589 -14.90 33.77 2.46
C LEU A 589 -15.31 35.02 1.66
N ILE A 590 -14.46 35.43 0.71
CA ILE A 590 -14.66 36.61 -0.15
C ILE A 590 -15.30 36.20 -1.47
N CYS A 591 -14.72 35.23 -2.16
CA CYS A 591 -15.26 34.71 -3.41
C CYS A 591 -14.83 33.27 -3.67
N GLN A 592 -15.57 32.62 -4.56
CA GLN A 592 -15.33 31.26 -5.03
C GLN A 592 -15.54 31.22 -6.54
N TRP A 593 -14.69 30.49 -7.23
CA TRP A 593 -14.77 30.32 -8.68
C TRP A 593 -14.14 29.01 -9.13
N GLY A 594 -14.40 28.63 -10.38
CA GLY A 594 -13.96 27.38 -10.99
C GLY A 594 -15.14 26.48 -11.34
N ASP A 595 -15.16 26.03 -12.60
CA ASP A 595 -16.17 25.12 -13.13
C ASP A 595 -15.53 23.79 -13.52
N THR A 596 -16.18 22.67 -13.19
CA THR A 596 -15.64 21.34 -13.51
C THR A 596 -15.65 21.07 -15.01
N GLY A 597 -14.49 20.80 -15.59
CA GLY A 597 -14.41 20.37 -16.99
C GLY A 597 -12.98 20.29 -17.53
N THR A 598 -12.86 20.03 -18.84
CA THR A 598 -11.57 19.90 -19.54
C THR A 598 -11.30 21.03 -20.52
N ASN A 599 -12.28 21.91 -20.75
CA ASN A 599 -12.12 23.03 -21.68
C ASN A 599 -11.18 24.09 -21.11
N ALA A 600 -10.67 24.96 -21.96
CA ALA A 600 -9.93 26.14 -21.51
C ALA A 600 -10.90 27.11 -20.83
N ASP A 601 -10.63 27.49 -19.57
CA ASP A 601 -11.50 28.18 -18.60
C ASP A 601 -12.09 27.29 -17.48
N GLN A 602 -12.15 25.98 -17.70
CA GLN A 602 -12.62 25.00 -16.72
C GLN A 602 -11.46 24.33 -15.99
N LEU A 603 -11.72 23.91 -14.76
CA LEU A 603 -10.77 23.20 -13.91
C LEU A 603 -11.22 21.76 -13.75
N MET A 604 -10.32 20.79 -13.91
CA MET A 604 -10.62 19.40 -13.58
C MET A 604 -10.19 19.09 -12.14
N PHE A 605 -8.88 19.09 -11.91
CA PHE A 605 -8.30 18.69 -10.63
C PHE A 605 -7.18 19.67 -10.22
N PRO A 606 -7.54 20.92 -9.89
CA PRO A 606 -6.57 21.96 -9.59
C PRO A 606 -5.74 21.63 -8.35
N ARG A 607 -4.44 21.93 -8.38
CA ARG A 607 -3.47 21.46 -7.38
C ARG A 607 -2.86 22.56 -6.54
N SER A 608 -2.27 23.53 -7.20
CA SER A 608 -1.61 24.68 -6.60
C SER A 608 -2.01 25.94 -7.34
N ALA A 609 -1.84 27.08 -6.67
CA ALA A 609 -1.97 28.37 -7.31
C ALA A 609 -0.89 29.34 -6.84
N VAL A 610 -0.50 30.25 -7.72
CA VAL A 610 0.38 31.38 -7.42
C VAL A 610 -0.12 32.62 -8.14
N VAL A 611 0.07 33.79 -7.54
CA VAL A 611 -0.38 35.08 -8.07
C VAL A 611 0.85 35.92 -8.40
N ASN A 612 0.88 36.48 -9.60
CA ASN A 612 2.01 37.30 -10.06
C ASN A 612 1.87 38.78 -9.69
N SER A 613 2.86 39.60 -10.08
CA SER A 613 2.88 41.03 -9.75
C SER A 613 1.71 41.85 -10.33
N ARG A 614 1.00 41.31 -11.32
CA ARG A 614 -0.18 41.92 -11.97
C ARG A 614 -1.52 41.42 -11.41
N GLY A 615 -1.51 40.58 -10.39
CA GLY A 615 -2.72 39.98 -9.82
C GLY A 615 -3.30 38.81 -10.64
N GLU A 616 -2.61 38.36 -11.70
CA GLU A 616 -3.01 37.20 -12.50
C GLU A 616 -2.67 35.91 -11.73
N ILE A 617 -3.57 34.94 -11.76
CA ILE A 617 -3.45 33.68 -11.02
C ILE A 617 -3.12 32.51 -11.95
N TYR A 618 -2.04 31.80 -11.63
CA TYR A 618 -1.67 30.53 -12.26
C TYR A 618 -2.20 29.39 -11.43
N VAL A 619 -2.86 28.41 -12.05
CA VAL A 619 -3.42 27.22 -11.40
C VAL A 619 -2.91 25.98 -12.13
N SER A 620 -2.20 25.10 -11.43
CA SER A 620 -1.79 23.80 -11.96
C SER A 620 -2.94 22.80 -11.84
N GLU A 621 -3.07 21.88 -12.78
CA GLU A 621 -4.02 20.76 -12.72
C GLU A 621 -3.47 19.50 -13.39
N TYR A 622 -3.97 18.34 -12.95
CA TYR A 622 -3.61 17.04 -13.51
C TYR A 622 -4.84 16.13 -13.66
N GLY A 623 -4.71 14.97 -14.30
CA GLY A 623 -5.75 13.95 -14.31
C GLY A 623 -6.15 13.56 -15.73
N LYS A 624 -7.28 14.07 -16.24
CA LYS A 624 -7.59 13.90 -17.68
C LYS A 624 -6.88 14.93 -18.55
N VAL A 625 -6.48 16.05 -17.96
CA VAL A 625 -5.70 17.11 -18.58
C VAL A 625 -4.51 17.42 -17.68
N GLU A 626 -3.35 17.69 -18.26
CA GLU A 626 -2.11 18.03 -17.56
C GLU A 626 -1.64 19.39 -18.07
N ARG A 627 -1.78 20.45 -17.27
CA ARG A 627 -1.46 21.82 -17.69
C ARG A 627 -1.37 22.79 -16.51
N VAL A 628 -0.87 23.98 -16.78
CA VAL A 628 -1.04 25.16 -15.93
C VAL A 628 -1.91 26.16 -16.68
N GLN A 629 -3.01 26.61 -16.06
CA GLN A 629 -3.86 27.65 -16.62
C GLN A 629 -3.64 28.98 -15.90
N LYS A 630 -3.69 30.07 -16.66
CA LYS A 630 -3.54 31.43 -16.17
C LYS A 630 -4.88 32.16 -16.32
N PHE A 631 -5.32 32.81 -15.25
CA PHE A 631 -6.56 33.59 -15.20
C PHE A 631 -6.27 35.02 -14.73
N GLY A 632 -7.19 35.94 -15.00
CA GLY A 632 -7.17 37.27 -14.42
C GLY A 632 -7.44 37.25 -12.91
N GLU A 633 -7.45 38.44 -12.30
CA GLU A 633 -7.64 38.61 -10.86
C GLU A 633 -8.92 37.93 -10.36
N GLN A 634 -8.81 37.16 -9.27
CA GLN A 634 -9.91 36.37 -8.68
C GLN A 634 -10.64 35.45 -9.71
N GLY A 635 -9.92 34.94 -10.70
CA GLY A 635 -10.46 34.03 -11.71
C GLY A 635 -11.23 34.71 -12.83
N ARG A 636 -11.20 36.05 -12.92
CA ARG A 636 -11.91 36.80 -13.96
C ARG A 636 -11.22 36.65 -15.30
N GLY A 637 -11.80 35.83 -16.17
CA GLY A 637 -11.33 35.63 -17.53
C GLY A 637 -10.15 34.68 -17.61
N TRP A 638 -10.26 33.71 -18.52
CA TRP A 638 -9.16 32.85 -18.89
C TRP A 638 -8.19 33.62 -19.80
N LEU A 639 -6.88 33.49 -19.53
CA LEU A 639 -5.84 34.22 -20.26
C LEU A 639 -4.99 33.29 -21.13
N GLN A 640 -4.53 32.17 -20.57
CA GLN A 640 -3.58 31.28 -21.26
C GLN A 640 -3.57 29.88 -20.65
N SER A 641 -3.19 28.88 -21.45
CA SER A 641 -2.79 27.55 -21.00
C SER A 641 -1.32 27.29 -21.34
N ILE A 642 -0.60 26.65 -20.42
CA ILE A 642 0.80 26.28 -20.56
C ILE A 642 0.91 24.77 -20.39
N GLY A 643 1.54 24.13 -21.37
CA GLY A 643 1.85 22.69 -21.40
C GLY A 643 0.67 21.76 -21.66
N GLU A 644 1.02 20.49 -21.81
CA GLU A 644 0.13 19.35 -22.07
C GLU A 644 0.73 18.07 -21.46
N ALA A 645 0.03 16.93 -21.51
CA ALA A 645 0.51 15.68 -20.94
C ALA A 645 1.76 15.14 -21.69
N GLY A 646 2.82 14.80 -20.96
CA GLY A 646 4.01 14.15 -21.52
C GLY A 646 5.29 14.30 -20.69
N ALA A 647 6.37 13.69 -21.19
CA ALA A 647 7.70 13.70 -20.59
C ALA A 647 8.68 14.68 -21.28
N GLU A 648 8.32 15.23 -22.44
CA GLU A 648 9.15 16.18 -23.20
C GLU A 648 9.15 17.57 -22.55
N GLU A 649 10.07 18.44 -22.97
CA GLU A 649 10.14 19.82 -22.50
C GLU A 649 8.85 20.59 -22.83
N GLY A 650 8.38 21.39 -21.88
CA GLY A 650 7.09 22.08 -21.98
C GLY A 650 5.87 21.19 -21.75
N ARG A 651 6.03 19.87 -21.60
CA ARG A 651 4.97 18.92 -21.22
C ARG A 651 5.08 18.50 -19.77
N PHE A 652 3.99 18.06 -19.17
CA PHE A 652 3.88 17.71 -17.76
C PHE A 652 3.39 16.29 -17.55
N ASN A 653 3.90 15.68 -16.48
CA ASN A 653 3.32 14.50 -15.88
C ASN A 653 3.09 14.83 -14.40
N ARG A 654 1.86 15.25 -14.10
CA ARG A 654 1.41 15.68 -12.78
C ARG A 654 2.11 16.96 -12.31
N ALA A 655 1.74 18.09 -12.91
CA ALA A 655 2.13 19.40 -12.41
C ALA A 655 1.52 19.65 -11.01
N GLU A 656 2.36 19.68 -9.97
CA GLU A 656 1.93 19.92 -8.58
C GLU A 656 2.15 21.39 -8.20
N GLY A 657 3.16 21.70 -7.39
CA GLY A 657 3.40 23.05 -6.88
C GLY A 657 3.97 24.01 -7.91
N LEU A 658 3.72 25.30 -7.65
CA LEU A 658 4.07 26.41 -8.51
C LEU A 658 4.82 27.44 -7.68
N GLY A 659 5.80 28.11 -8.30
CA GLY A 659 6.54 29.22 -7.73
C GLY A 659 6.73 30.32 -8.76
N LEU A 660 6.85 31.56 -8.29
CA LEU A 660 7.19 32.72 -9.13
C LEU A 660 8.43 33.37 -8.57
N ASP A 661 9.27 33.90 -9.47
CA ASP A 661 10.34 34.81 -9.07
C ASP A 661 9.95 36.28 -9.28
N ARG A 662 10.86 37.20 -8.94
CA ARG A 662 10.63 38.65 -9.04
C ARG A 662 10.39 39.16 -10.46
N SER A 663 10.71 38.37 -11.48
CA SER A 663 10.46 38.69 -12.89
C SER A 663 9.20 37.99 -13.43
N ASP A 664 8.35 37.47 -12.53
CA ASP A 664 7.15 36.67 -12.85
C ASP A 664 7.44 35.43 -13.71
N ARG A 665 8.67 34.88 -13.66
CA ARG A 665 8.95 33.59 -14.29
C ARG A 665 8.31 32.48 -13.47
N LEU A 666 7.61 31.58 -14.15
CA LEU A 666 6.87 30.47 -13.54
C LEU A 666 7.74 29.23 -13.41
N TYR A 667 7.84 28.72 -12.18
CA TYR A 667 8.49 27.46 -11.86
C TYR A 667 7.42 26.42 -11.57
N VAL A 668 7.50 25.26 -12.24
CA VAL A 668 6.53 24.18 -12.13
C VAL A 668 7.23 22.93 -11.63
N ALA A 669 6.77 22.40 -10.49
CA ALA A 669 7.19 21.10 -9.98
C ALA A 669 6.48 19.99 -10.79
N ASP A 670 7.20 19.39 -11.74
CA ASP A 670 6.72 18.34 -12.64
C ASP A 670 6.94 16.97 -11.99
N SER A 671 6.03 16.59 -11.09
CA SER A 671 6.28 15.61 -10.04
C SER A 671 6.62 14.23 -10.56
N CYS A 672 5.86 13.70 -11.51
CA CYS A 672 6.09 12.34 -12.02
C CYS A 672 7.21 12.27 -13.07
N ASN A 673 7.66 13.41 -13.60
CA ASN A 673 8.87 13.49 -14.42
C ASN A 673 10.14 13.79 -13.60
N HIS A 674 10.03 13.94 -12.27
CA HIS A 674 11.18 14.13 -11.37
C HIS A 674 12.04 15.36 -11.69
N ARG A 675 11.42 16.47 -12.12
CA ARG A 675 12.11 17.69 -12.56
C ARG A 675 11.34 18.96 -12.18
N VAL A 676 12.01 20.10 -12.32
CA VAL A 676 11.37 21.42 -12.30
C VAL A 676 11.52 22.04 -13.69
N GLN A 677 10.45 22.68 -14.18
CA GLN A 677 10.45 23.41 -15.44
C GLN A 677 10.21 24.90 -15.19
N VAL A 678 10.88 25.74 -15.96
CA VAL A 678 10.83 27.21 -15.84
C VAL A 678 10.27 27.80 -17.12
N PHE A 679 9.30 28.70 -16.98
CA PHE A 679 8.62 29.38 -18.08
C PHE A 679 8.70 30.89 -17.91
N SER A 680 8.68 31.61 -19.02
CA SER A 680 8.57 33.06 -19.03
C SER A 680 7.15 33.52 -18.62
N PRO A 681 6.95 34.81 -18.30
CA PRO A 681 5.62 35.34 -17.98
C PRO A 681 4.57 35.18 -19.09
N ASP A 682 5.03 35.08 -20.35
CA ASP A 682 4.23 34.79 -21.56
C ASP A 682 4.08 33.28 -21.86
N GLY A 683 4.55 32.41 -20.96
CA GLY A 683 4.32 30.97 -21.02
C GLY A 683 5.29 30.19 -21.92
N ARG A 684 6.39 30.79 -22.39
CA ARG A 684 7.41 30.10 -23.18
C ARG A 684 8.32 29.29 -22.27
N PHE A 685 8.60 28.04 -22.65
CA PHE A 685 9.58 27.21 -21.95
C PHE A 685 10.97 27.88 -22.01
N LEU A 686 11.64 27.97 -20.87
CA LEU A 686 12.97 28.56 -20.74
C LEU A 686 14.04 27.51 -20.46
N ARG A 687 13.84 26.67 -19.43
CA ARG A 687 14.80 25.63 -19.02
C ARG A 687 14.16 24.59 -18.11
N THR A 688 14.85 23.48 -17.93
CA THR A 688 14.54 22.45 -16.94
C THR A 688 15.78 22.01 -16.18
N TYR A 689 15.60 21.51 -14.97
CA TYR A 689 16.63 20.89 -14.15
C TYR A 689 16.02 19.83 -13.24
N GLY A 690 16.86 18.90 -12.75
CA GLY A 690 16.41 17.72 -12.04
C GLY A 690 16.32 16.48 -12.94
N ARG A 691 16.50 15.32 -12.34
CA ARG A 691 16.26 13.99 -12.91
C ARG A 691 15.94 13.02 -11.77
N ALA A 692 15.32 11.88 -12.07
CA ALA A 692 15.03 10.86 -11.06
C ALA A 692 16.30 10.40 -10.33
N GLY A 693 16.32 10.50 -9.00
CA GLY A 693 17.44 10.02 -8.17
C GLY A 693 17.45 10.60 -6.76
N ASP A 694 18.55 10.39 -6.04
CA ASP A 694 18.77 10.83 -4.65
C ASP A 694 20.07 11.66 -4.46
N GLY A 695 20.84 11.87 -5.52
CA GLY A 695 22.03 12.72 -5.54
C GLY A 695 21.75 14.23 -5.45
N PRO A 696 22.80 15.06 -5.37
CA PRO A 696 22.69 16.51 -5.57
C PRO A 696 22.17 16.84 -6.97
N GLY A 697 21.10 17.64 -7.05
CA GLY A 697 20.45 18.00 -8.31
C GLY A 697 19.58 16.90 -8.93
N GLU A 698 19.49 15.73 -8.29
CA GLU A 698 18.51 14.70 -8.61
C GLU A 698 17.30 14.87 -7.69
N LEU A 699 16.10 14.64 -8.22
CA LEU A 699 14.83 14.85 -7.53
C LEU A 699 14.01 13.56 -7.50
N SER A 700 13.22 13.38 -6.45
CA SER A 700 12.23 12.31 -6.37
C SER A 700 10.87 12.87 -6.00
N TYR A 701 9.97 12.91 -6.99
CA TYR A 701 8.62 13.46 -6.85
C TYR A 701 8.62 14.87 -6.22
N PRO A 702 9.13 15.91 -6.91
CA PRO A 702 9.06 17.28 -6.42
C PRO A 702 7.60 17.71 -6.33
N TYR A 703 7.12 18.12 -5.15
CA TYR A 703 5.72 18.46 -4.89
C TYR A 703 5.48 19.96 -4.80
N ASP A 704 6.51 20.74 -4.44
CA ASP A 704 6.38 22.19 -4.36
C ASP A 704 7.70 22.89 -4.65
N VAL A 705 7.61 24.14 -5.10
CA VAL A 705 8.76 24.99 -5.42
C VAL A 705 8.48 26.44 -5.01
N GLN A 706 9.40 27.04 -4.25
CA GLN A 706 9.35 28.46 -3.89
C GLN A 706 10.65 29.14 -4.28
N VAL A 707 10.58 30.38 -4.76
CA VAL A 707 11.76 31.15 -5.16
C VAL A 707 11.92 32.33 -4.23
N ASP A 708 13.11 32.49 -3.67
CA ASP A 708 13.39 33.64 -2.80
C ASP A 708 13.80 34.88 -3.58
N ALA A 709 13.99 35.96 -2.81
CA ALA A 709 14.50 37.23 -3.27
C ALA A 709 15.77 37.13 -4.15
N ASP A 710 16.70 36.26 -3.78
CA ASP A 710 18.01 36.14 -4.43
C ASP A 710 17.96 35.16 -5.61
N GLY A 711 16.77 34.68 -6.00
CA GLY A 711 16.57 33.73 -7.10
C GLY A 711 16.87 32.28 -6.73
N ARG A 712 17.12 31.97 -5.45
CA ARG A 712 17.30 30.59 -5.00
C ARG A 712 15.97 29.86 -5.01
N GLN A 713 15.98 28.66 -5.58
CA GLN A 713 14.79 27.80 -5.67
C GLN A 713 14.82 26.75 -4.56
N TYR A 714 13.76 26.69 -3.76
CA TYR A 714 13.53 25.71 -2.71
C TYR A 714 12.55 24.68 -3.23
N VAL A 715 13.01 23.44 -3.45
CA VAL A 715 12.19 22.36 -4.01
C VAL A 715 11.90 21.33 -2.94
N CYS A 716 10.61 21.12 -2.66
CA CYS A 716 10.11 20.11 -1.72
C CYS A 716 9.99 18.76 -2.41
N GLU A 717 10.67 17.74 -1.89
CA GLU A 717 10.65 16.39 -2.46
C GLU A 717 9.83 15.44 -1.59
N PHE A 718 8.68 15.01 -2.12
CA PHE A 718 7.84 14.01 -1.47
C PHE A 718 8.55 12.65 -1.39
N GLY A 719 9.22 12.24 -2.48
CA GLY A 719 9.83 10.93 -2.61
C GLY A 719 11.09 10.76 -1.77
N ASN A 720 11.93 11.80 -1.70
CA ASN A 720 13.18 11.78 -0.93
C ASN A 720 13.03 12.29 0.51
N SER A 721 11.84 12.78 0.91
CA SER A 721 11.57 13.35 2.24
C SER A 721 12.60 14.42 2.64
N ARG A 722 12.83 15.39 1.76
CA ARG A 722 13.81 16.46 1.91
C ARG A 722 13.38 17.73 1.17
N VAL A 723 14.10 18.82 1.41
CA VAL A 723 14.05 20.03 0.58
C VAL A 723 15.43 20.23 -0.05
N GLN A 724 15.50 20.50 -1.35
CA GLN A 724 16.75 20.82 -2.03
C GLN A 724 16.74 22.30 -2.47
N ILE A 725 17.83 23.00 -2.19
CA ILE A 725 18.01 24.42 -2.52
C ILE A 725 18.90 24.49 -3.76
N PHE A 726 18.47 25.27 -4.74
CA PHE A 726 19.16 25.47 -6.00
C PHE A 726 19.48 26.96 -6.20
N ASP A 727 20.54 27.23 -6.97
CA ASP A 727 20.78 28.57 -7.49
C ASP A 727 19.89 28.91 -8.69
N ASP A 728 20.01 30.14 -9.18
CA ASP A 728 19.30 30.70 -10.33
C ASP A 728 19.53 29.92 -11.65
N GLN A 729 20.60 29.12 -11.73
CA GLN A 729 20.94 28.26 -12.86
C GLN A 729 20.46 26.81 -12.68
N GLY A 730 19.85 26.46 -11.54
CA GLY A 730 19.36 25.12 -11.25
C GLY A 730 20.45 24.15 -10.77
N ARG A 731 21.58 24.65 -10.24
CA ARG A 731 22.60 23.82 -9.58
C ARG A 731 22.25 23.65 -8.11
N SER A 732 22.33 22.41 -7.62
CA SER A 732 22.04 22.09 -6.21
C SER A 732 23.10 22.70 -5.29
N LEU A 733 22.66 23.55 -4.36
CA LEU A 733 23.48 24.20 -3.34
C LEU A 733 23.50 23.40 -2.02
N GLU A 734 22.32 23.00 -1.55
CA GLU A 734 22.18 22.32 -0.26
C GLU A 734 20.99 21.36 -0.26
N ARG A 735 21.11 20.26 0.51
CA ARG A 735 20.00 19.35 0.84
C ARG A 735 19.65 19.51 2.31
N LEU A 736 18.42 19.93 2.57
CA LEU A 736 17.85 20.03 3.90
C LEU A 736 17.05 18.78 4.23
N GLY A 737 17.42 18.16 5.35
CA GLY A 737 16.70 17.05 5.94
C GLY A 737 16.83 15.72 5.20
N ARG A 738 16.19 14.73 5.81
CA ARG A 738 16.13 13.33 5.38
C ARG A 738 14.86 12.71 5.96
N ALA A 739 14.52 11.51 5.51
CA ALA A 739 13.42 10.75 6.10
C ALA A 739 13.59 10.57 7.62
N GLY A 740 12.58 10.95 8.40
CA GLY A 740 12.58 10.82 9.86
C GLY A 740 11.55 11.72 10.57
N SER A 741 11.52 11.67 11.90
CA SER A 741 10.60 12.44 12.76
C SER A 741 11.30 13.45 13.68
N ALA A 742 12.63 13.44 13.74
CA ALA A 742 13.36 14.43 14.53
C ALA A 742 13.26 15.84 13.90
N PRO A 743 13.47 16.93 14.66
CA PRO A 743 13.60 18.26 14.07
C PRO A 743 14.67 18.28 12.97
N GLY A 744 14.36 18.91 11.83
CA GLY A 744 15.20 18.92 10.64
C GLY A 744 15.07 17.68 9.75
N GLN A 745 14.29 16.67 10.15
CA GLN A 745 13.94 15.50 9.32
C GLN A 745 12.48 15.57 8.90
N PHE A 746 12.13 14.94 7.78
CA PHE A 746 10.78 15.02 7.20
C PHE A 746 10.17 13.65 6.94
N ALA A 747 8.85 13.62 6.84
CA ALA A 747 8.07 12.47 6.41
C ALA A 747 7.04 12.93 5.38
N ASN A 748 7.29 12.64 4.11
CA ASN A 748 6.43 13.03 2.98
C ASN A 748 6.05 14.54 3.05
N PRO A 749 7.02 15.46 3.03
CA PRO A 749 6.74 16.89 3.04
C PRO A 749 5.96 17.28 1.78
N TRP A 750 5.10 18.30 1.88
CA TRP A 750 4.22 18.70 0.78
C TRP A 750 4.44 20.14 0.33
N GLY A 751 3.96 21.14 1.10
CA GLY A 751 4.04 22.55 0.75
C GLY A 751 5.18 23.30 1.42
N LEU A 752 5.61 24.39 0.78
CA LEU A 752 6.62 25.33 1.24
C LEU A 752 6.06 26.76 1.28
N ALA A 753 6.54 27.56 2.22
CA ALA A 753 6.36 29.01 2.20
C ALA A 753 7.63 29.71 2.72
N LEU A 754 7.87 30.91 2.23
CA LEU A 754 8.96 31.78 2.68
C LEU A 754 8.36 33.05 3.30
N ASP A 755 8.81 33.43 4.49
CA ASP A 755 8.46 34.73 5.08
C ASP A 755 9.39 35.86 4.61
N SER A 756 9.07 37.10 4.99
CA SER A 756 9.81 38.29 4.57
C SER A 756 11.29 38.28 5.00
N ALA A 757 11.61 37.55 6.08
CA ALA A 757 12.98 37.35 6.58
C ALA A 757 13.72 36.18 5.90
N GLY A 758 13.06 35.47 4.97
CA GLY A 758 13.59 34.31 4.27
C GLY A 758 13.62 33.04 5.12
N ASN A 759 12.85 32.97 6.21
CA ASN A 759 12.64 31.71 6.93
C ASN A 759 11.79 30.79 6.07
N LEU A 760 12.09 29.49 6.10
CA LEU A 760 11.40 28.48 5.31
C LEU A 760 10.43 27.69 6.18
N TYR A 761 9.16 27.65 5.80
CA TYR A 761 8.15 26.80 6.41
C TYR A 761 7.93 25.57 5.53
N VAL A 762 8.00 24.39 6.14
CA VAL A 762 7.79 23.11 5.45
C VAL A 762 6.62 22.38 6.09
N ALA A 763 5.58 22.10 5.30
CA ALA A 763 4.49 21.23 5.71
C ALA A 763 4.98 19.78 5.76
N ASP A 764 5.41 19.33 6.94
CA ASP A 764 5.91 17.98 7.21
C ASP A 764 4.73 17.02 7.42
N SER A 765 4.02 16.74 6.32
CA SER A 765 2.66 16.21 6.33
C SER A 765 2.50 14.97 7.18
N ARG A 766 3.34 13.95 7.00
CA ARG A 766 3.14 12.66 7.68
C ARG A 766 3.64 12.65 9.11
N ASN A 767 4.46 13.63 9.50
CA ASN A 767 4.76 13.90 10.91
C ASN A 767 3.72 14.81 11.57
N HIS A 768 2.70 15.26 10.82
CA HIS A 768 1.59 16.06 11.33
C HIS A 768 2.04 17.36 12.01
N ARG A 769 3.01 18.05 11.41
CA ARG A 769 3.59 19.30 11.91
C ARG A 769 4.03 20.21 10.78
N VAL A 770 4.33 21.46 11.11
CA VAL A 770 5.08 22.37 10.23
C VAL A 770 6.45 22.61 10.85
N GLN A 771 7.50 22.65 10.03
CA GLN A 771 8.85 23.00 10.49
C GLN A 771 9.27 24.33 9.89
N LYS A 772 9.62 25.29 10.75
CA LYS A 772 10.15 26.61 10.39
C LYS A 772 11.67 26.59 10.50
N PHE A 773 12.39 26.72 9.40
CA PHE A 773 13.83 26.87 9.38
C PHE A 773 14.17 28.36 9.46
N VAL A 774 14.87 28.73 10.53
CA VAL A 774 15.25 30.11 10.82
C VAL A 774 16.47 30.47 9.99
N ARG A 775 16.33 31.52 9.19
CA ARG A 775 17.37 32.01 8.29
C ARG A 775 18.60 32.47 9.10
N ARG A 776 19.81 32.13 8.62
CA ARG A 776 21.03 32.72 9.18
C ARG A 776 21.05 34.21 8.85
N LYS A 777 21.28 35.04 9.86
CA LYS A 777 21.63 36.44 9.64
C LYS A 777 23.02 36.47 9.01
N SER A 778 23.13 37.08 7.84
CA SER A 778 24.38 37.32 7.12
C SER A 778 25.29 38.27 7.87
#